data_AF-A0A7Z9BLM3-F1
#
_entry.id   AF-A0A7Z9BLM3-F1
#
_cell.length_a   1.000
_cell.length_b   1.000
_cell.length_c   1.000
_cell.angle_alpha   90.00
_cell.angle_beta   90.00
_cell.angle_gamma   90.00
#
_symmetry.space_group_name_H-M   'P 1'
#
loop_
_entity.id
_entity.type
_entity.pdbx_description
1 polymer ?
#
loop_
_entity_poly.entity_id
_entity_poly.type
_entity_poly.pdbx_seq_one_letter_code
_entity_poly.pdbx_strand_id
1 'polypeptide(L)'
;MVTYLGPKDILIDQPAVLVGTYNPQQCQTVSIMAEDKYPLTVDFNPQAGIWSVSLENGFNTAGKRWLRLQGKDYQNNSIGDQVIDCMVNQEGINTRFNYTIIPQQDTVLKVKPIDSSQLNEQQKQSLKRGECLVVDTIELVNDHLKLELNKPLPNLGKFVYVYQPHVVAAKGAKLLWFNQNQLPDHIPGSQLLWVTQTTPLKLKPDDLSQLASNQYIEMPQGSTYTVLGYACIADHFRVTLNQEFPGFGKSGYLYRYHVELLEKGEEIAFDNNAINCTIINTTPLKKRPVDSAYLDSSEKITLPAGMVYGVQSYTSEAGHIKVAFTENFPNFGNTGYLYPDFILLNRGNTSLTSNKTLTYQGPSEVLVNTSVVLKGTFDPKTTAEITLFAEDRYAFDISLDWQESTWNCQLNKGFSDAGYRWLRLKAIDSQGNVTASQVINITVSENAMTVGESLTLEILEDTLFKVVPFDSASLNQRQKIAVKAGQTFNVIKYGLVDGHLKVVLENTIPPIGNFGYLYTDYVRLKKGSEVFRFDIDEVPDTDVTAQMLVMETTKIKAKPVDSSNLDPQQFEQLLLGQTFAIKGYASIKGHFRVTLAQSIPGFGTVGYVYWQHVKLIRDGQEIGYDPDAITLTVLEKTVLKKQPIDSSKLSDSDRTTLPLGRVYGVKSYGLENNHIKVSLLEELPNFGNTGYIFPQYITFKRGGRTFNPLPPQLELNVPYFSQRDNPRFYWSTCNVTSIAMVMYYYGVRPKYGQLEDELLQWCFNYAGTGSQTDHNVLSALIRAYGFKSSFSTTRYWSELKNELINRRPVVIGVDTTPSGHIITVIGYNNQGYIVNDPWGDAYTGYSNTEGRRIIYSSGYMNQVAGPDGSVWAHFIEP
;
A
#
# COMPACT_ATOMS: atom_id res chain seq x y z
N MET A 1 21.35 -17.54 -50.27
CA MET A 1 20.56 -16.31 -50.42
C MET A 1 19.42 -16.32 -49.42
N VAL A 2 18.99 -15.15 -48.94
CA VAL A 2 17.89 -14.98 -47.99
C VAL A 2 16.61 -14.65 -48.77
N THR A 3 15.47 -15.19 -48.36
CA THR A 3 14.18 -14.96 -49.02
C THR A 3 13.06 -14.70 -48.02
N TYR A 4 12.00 -14.02 -48.47
CA TYR A 4 10.74 -13.86 -47.76
C TYR A 4 9.68 -14.80 -48.31
N LEU A 5 9.00 -15.55 -47.43
CA LEU A 5 7.88 -16.41 -47.82
C LEU A 5 6.53 -15.73 -47.56
N GLY A 6 6.33 -15.15 -46.37
CA GLY A 6 5.06 -14.53 -46.02
C GLY A 6 4.86 -14.40 -44.51
N PRO A 7 3.68 -13.92 -44.06
CA PRO A 7 2.53 -13.48 -44.87
C PRO A 7 2.70 -12.07 -45.46
N LYS A 8 2.07 -11.79 -46.61
CA LYS A 8 2.02 -10.42 -47.18
C LYS A 8 0.78 -9.64 -46.75
N ASP A 9 -0.30 -10.34 -46.40
CA ASP A 9 -1.54 -9.77 -45.87
C ASP A 9 -1.62 -10.09 -44.37
N ILE A 10 -1.72 -9.06 -43.55
CA ILE A 10 -1.67 -9.15 -42.08
C ILE A 10 -2.88 -8.39 -41.51
N LEU A 11 -3.42 -8.86 -40.40
CA LEU A 11 -4.48 -8.15 -39.67
C LEU A 11 -3.86 -7.23 -38.61
N ILE A 12 -4.41 -6.02 -38.48
CA ILE A 12 -4.01 -5.09 -37.43
C ILE A 12 -4.29 -5.67 -36.05
N ASP A 13 -3.40 -5.41 -35.08
CA ASP A 13 -3.52 -5.81 -33.67
C ASP A 13 -3.74 -7.32 -33.44
N GLN A 14 -3.28 -8.17 -34.37
CA GLN A 14 -3.34 -9.63 -34.27
C GLN A 14 -1.94 -10.25 -34.27
N PRO A 15 -1.69 -11.28 -33.44
CA PRO A 15 -0.42 -11.99 -33.45
C PRO A 15 -0.10 -12.57 -34.82
N ALA A 16 1.13 -12.36 -35.30
CA ALA A 16 1.59 -12.87 -36.60
C ALA A 16 3.04 -13.31 -36.54
N VAL A 17 3.45 -14.18 -37.47
CA VAL A 17 4.85 -14.56 -37.65
C VAL A 17 5.27 -14.31 -39.09
N LEU A 18 6.34 -13.55 -39.26
CA LEU A 18 6.97 -13.33 -40.57
C LEU A 18 7.98 -14.45 -40.78
N VAL A 19 7.98 -15.08 -41.95
CA VAL A 19 8.78 -16.28 -42.22
C VAL A 19 9.52 -16.15 -43.54
N GLY A 20 10.76 -16.61 -43.55
CA GLY A 20 11.54 -16.76 -44.77
C GLY A 20 12.59 -17.86 -44.67
N THR A 21 13.30 -18.09 -45.77
CA THR A 21 14.36 -19.09 -45.82
C THR A 21 15.73 -18.44 -45.97
N TYR A 22 16.76 -19.11 -45.48
CA TYR A 22 18.16 -18.75 -45.67
C TYR A 22 19.01 -20.02 -45.80
N ASN A 23 20.21 -19.88 -46.36
CA ASN A 23 21.18 -20.97 -46.37
C ASN A 23 22.12 -20.83 -45.17
N PRO A 24 22.04 -21.69 -44.13
CA PRO A 24 22.86 -21.58 -42.94
C PRO A 24 24.36 -21.74 -43.19
N GLN A 25 24.78 -22.35 -44.31
CA GLN A 25 26.20 -22.47 -44.68
C GLN A 25 26.77 -21.19 -45.33
N GLN A 26 25.90 -20.32 -45.84
CA GLN A 26 26.30 -19.13 -46.61
C GLN A 26 25.94 -17.82 -45.93
N CYS A 27 25.00 -17.83 -44.99
CA CYS A 27 24.42 -16.64 -44.38
C CYS A 27 24.61 -16.70 -42.86
N GLN A 28 25.36 -15.74 -42.33
CA GLN A 28 25.63 -15.60 -40.90
C GLN A 28 24.53 -14.82 -40.20
N THR A 29 24.01 -13.77 -40.83
CA THR A 29 22.99 -12.91 -40.22
C THR A 29 21.87 -12.59 -41.20
N VAL A 30 20.66 -12.53 -40.66
CA VAL A 30 19.46 -11.96 -41.29
C VAL A 30 18.98 -10.85 -40.39
N SER A 31 18.75 -9.66 -40.94
CA SER A 31 18.18 -8.53 -40.22
C SER A 31 16.93 -8.04 -40.92
N ILE A 32 15.92 -7.69 -40.12
CA ILE A 32 14.66 -7.14 -40.61
C ILE A 32 14.38 -5.82 -39.92
N MET A 33 14.06 -4.81 -40.72
CA MET A 33 13.61 -3.52 -40.23
C MET A 33 12.24 -3.21 -40.83
N ALA A 34 11.25 -2.94 -39.98
CA ALA A 34 10.00 -2.37 -40.43
C ALA A 34 10.20 -0.89 -40.75
N GLU A 35 9.79 -0.49 -41.96
CA GLU A 35 9.82 0.89 -42.45
C GLU A 35 11.19 1.57 -42.34
N ASP A 36 12.28 0.79 -42.50
CA ASP A 36 13.67 1.25 -42.33
C ASP A 36 13.97 1.92 -40.97
N LYS A 37 13.10 1.72 -39.97
CA LYS A 37 13.13 2.45 -38.71
C LYS A 37 13.10 1.56 -37.48
N TYR A 38 12.31 0.49 -37.53
CA TYR A 38 12.06 -0.36 -36.38
C TYR A 38 12.73 -1.73 -36.58
N PRO A 39 13.92 -1.97 -36.02
CA PRO A 39 14.56 -3.27 -36.10
C PRO A 39 13.70 -4.32 -35.39
N LEU A 40 13.53 -5.47 -36.02
CA LEU A 40 12.79 -6.60 -35.48
C LEU A 40 13.75 -7.71 -35.06
N THR A 41 13.42 -8.40 -33.96
CA THR A 41 14.18 -9.57 -33.49
C THR A 41 13.93 -10.75 -34.41
N VAL A 42 15.01 -11.28 -35.00
CA VAL A 42 14.96 -12.42 -35.91
C VAL A 42 15.40 -13.68 -35.16
N ASP A 43 14.54 -14.70 -35.19
CA ASP A 43 14.84 -16.04 -34.71
C ASP A 43 15.35 -16.90 -35.87
N PHE A 44 16.34 -17.75 -35.59
CA PHE A 44 16.95 -18.65 -36.58
C PHE A 44 16.66 -20.11 -36.22
N ASN A 45 16.25 -20.88 -37.22
CA ASN A 45 16.22 -22.34 -37.16
C ASN A 45 17.13 -22.89 -38.27
N PRO A 46 18.41 -23.17 -37.96
CA PRO A 46 19.36 -23.67 -38.95
C PRO A 46 19.02 -25.08 -39.44
N GLN A 47 18.37 -25.91 -38.62
CA GLN A 47 17.93 -27.26 -38.98
C GLN A 47 16.89 -27.23 -40.11
N ALA A 48 15.98 -26.26 -40.06
CA ALA A 48 14.96 -26.06 -41.08
C ALA A 48 15.40 -25.10 -42.21
N GLY A 49 16.50 -24.36 -42.05
CA GLY A 49 16.89 -23.28 -42.95
C GLY A 49 15.90 -22.12 -42.96
N ILE A 50 15.22 -21.88 -41.83
CA ILE A 50 14.15 -20.88 -41.67
C ILE A 50 14.62 -19.77 -40.75
N TRP A 51 14.34 -18.53 -41.13
CA TRP A 51 14.34 -17.39 -40.21
C TRP A 51 12.89 -16.95 -39.96
N SER A 52 12.61 -16.43 -38.78
CA SER A 52 11.29 -15.91 -38.44
C SER A 52 11.33 -14.67 -37.56
N VAL A 53 10.26 -13.89 -37.57
CA VAL A 53 10.01 -12.79 -36.63
C VAL A 53 8.64 -12.98 -36.01
N SER A 54 8.62 -13.22 -34.71
CA SER A 54 7.40 -13.41 -33.92
C SER A 54 6.85 -12.05 -33.46
N LEU A 55 5.66 -11.67 -33.92
CA LEU A 55 4.98 -10.42 -33.58
C LEU A 55 3.77 -10.72 -32.70
N GLU A 56 4.00 -10.89 -31.38
CA GLU A 56 2.94 -11.27 -30.42
C GLU A 56 1.75 -10.30 -30.38
N ASN A 57 1.98 -9.00 -30.63
CA ASN A 57 0.93 -7.98 -30.69
C ASN A 57 0.58 -7.55 -32.12
N GLY A 58 1.21 -8.14 -33.14
CA GLY A 58 1.01 -7.76 -34.53
C GLY A 58 1.50 -6.35 -34.91
N PHE A 59 0.96 -5.84 -36.01
CA PHE A 59 1.14 -4.46 -36.45
C PHE A 59 0.01 -3.60 -35.88
N ASN A 60 0.36 -2.42 -35.35
CA ASN A 60 -0.60 -1.51 -34.71
C ASN A 60 -1.14 -0.42 -35.64
N THR A 61 -0.73 -0.39 -36.91
CA THR A 61 -1.13 0.66 -37.85
C THR A 61 -1.46 0.07 -39.22
N ALA A 62 -2.72 0.19 -39.63
CA ALA A 62 -3.21 -0.32 -40.91
C ALA A 62 -2.70 0.45 -42.14
N GLY A 63 -2.68 -0.22 -43.29
CA GLY A 63 -2.27 0.30 -44.59
C GLY A 63 -1.08 -0.48 -45.18
N LYS A 64 -0.55 0.04 -46.29
CA LYS A 64 0.68 -0.49 -46.88
C LYS A 64 1.87 -0.21 -45.97
N ARG A 65 2.62 -1.26 -45.65
CA ARG A 65 3.85 -1.24 -44.85
C ARG A 65 4.93 -1.93 -45.66
N TRP A 66 6.19 -1.69 -45.30
CA TRP A 66 7.31 -2.41 -45.90
C TRP A 66 8.30 -2.89 -44.86
N LEU A 67 8.94 -4.01 -45.18
CA LEU A 67 10.00 -4.63 -44.41
C LEU A 67 11.25 -4.62 -45.26
N ARG A 68 12.36 -4.14 -44.69
CA ARG A 68 13.67 -4.31 -45.30
C ARG A 68 14.35 -5.54 -44.74
N LEU A 69 14.57 -6.52 -45.60
CA LEU A 69 15.24 -7.77 -45.32
C LEU A 69 16.67 -7.71 -45.84
N GLN A 70 17.64 -7.89 -44.95
CA GLN A 70 19.05 -7.96 -45.33
C GLN A 70 19.67 -9.25 -44.82
N GLY A 71 20.52 -9.85 -45.65
CA GLY A 71 21.31 -11.03 -45.32
C GLY A 71 22.79 -10.76 -45.49
N LYS A 72 23.62 -11.21 -44.55
CA LYS A 72 25.07 -11.12 -44.67
C LYS A 72 25.75 -12.48 -44.51
N ASP A 73 26.85 -12.69 -45.21
CA ASP A 73 27.71 -13.87 -45.07
C ASP A 73 28.64 -13.76 -43.85
N TYR A 74 29.45 -14.80 -43.63
CA TYR A 74 30.43 -14.87 -42.53
C TYR A 74 31.60 -13.88 -42.66
N GLN A 75 31.75 -13.22 -43.80
CA GLN A 75 32.71 -12.14 -44.03
C GLN A 75 32.05 -10.76 -43.90
N ASN A 76 30.78 -10.72 -43.46
CA ASN A 76 29.95 -9.52 -43.32
C ASN A 76 29.62 -8.83 -44.67
N ASN A 77 29.76 -9.54 -45.80
CA ASN A 77 29.32 -9.05 -47.11
C ASN A 77 27.81 -9.21 -47.25
N SER A 78 27.15 -8.25 -47.90
CA SER A 78 25.72 -8.36 -48.22
C SER A 78 25.49 -9.43 -49.29
N ILE A 79 24.65 -10.41 -48.98
CA ILE A 79 24.23 -11.51 -49.87
C ILE A 79 22.72 -11.44 -50.20
N GLY A 80 22.06 -10.38 -49.76
CA GLY A 80 20.66 -10.05 -50.06
C GLY A 80 20.24 -8.76 -49.38
N ASP A 81 19.56 -7.88 -50.11
CA ASP A 81 18.89 -6.68 -49.61
C ASP A 81 17.59 -6.54 -50.40
N GLN A 82 16.44 -6.65 -49.72
CA GLN A 82 15.12 -6.69 -50.33
C GLN A 82 14.17 -5.80 -49.53
N VAL A 83 13.35 -5.01 -50.24
CA VAL A 83 12.19 -4.34 -49.67
C VAL A 83 10.96 -5.18 -49.99
N ILE A 84 10.19 -5.53 -48.95
CA ILE A 84 9.04 -6.39 -49.02
C ILE A 84 7.82 -5.57 -48.63
N ASP A 85 6.89 -5.39 -49.55
CA ASP A 85 5.62 -4.75 -49.25
C ASP A 85 4.65 -5.73 -48.58
N CYS A 86 3.99 -5.27 -47.52
CA CYS A 86 2.90 -5.96 -46.85
C CYS A 86 1.68 -5.03 -46.68
N MET A 87 0.49 -5.64 -46.63
CA MET A 87 -0.78 -4.95 -46.39
C MET A 87 -1.28 -5.29 -44.99
N VAL A 88 -1.44 -4.27 -44.15
CA VAL A 88 -2.05 -4.40 -42.82
C VAL A 88 -3.52 -3.97 -42.91
N ASN A 89 -4.45 -4.93 -42.82
CA ASN A 89 -5.89 -4.72 -43.04
C ASN A 89 -6.64 -4.41 -41.73
N GLN A 90 -7.68 -3.57 -41.81
CA GLN A 90 -8.52 -3.15 -40.67
C GLN A 90 -9.70 -4.10 -40.36
N GLU A 91 -10.19 -4.85 -41.34
CA GLU A 91 -11.36 -5.72 -41.14
C GLU A 91 -11.00 -7.02 -40.39
N GLY A 92 -11.73 -7.31 -39.32
CA GLY A 92 -11.72 -8.60 -38.63
C GLY A 92 -13.03 -8.85 -37.90
N ILE A 93 -14.08 -9.25 -38.62
CA ILE A 93 -15.29 -9.82 -37.99
C ILE A 93 -14.93 -11.25 -37.54
N ASN A 94 -14.82 -11.49 -36.24
CA ASN A 94 -14.69 -12.81 -35.60
C ASN A 94 -13.62 -13.76 -36.20
N THR A 95 -12.32 -13.50 -35.99
CA THR A 95 -11.26 -14.48 -36.30
C THR A 95 -10.50 -14.86 -35.04
N ARG A 96 -11.10 -15.70 -34.18
CA ARG A 96 -10.36 -16.34 -33.08
C ARG A 96 -9.50 -17.47 -33.65
N PHE A 97 -8.18 -17.24 -33.68
CA PHE A 97 -7.11 -18.26 -33.73
C PHE A 97 -7.01 -19.16 -34.97
N ASN A 98 -7.08 -18.59 -36.18
CA ASN A 98 -6.80 -19.34 -37.40
C ASN A 98 -5.29 -19.63 -37.56
N TYR A 99 -4.97 -20.75 -38.19
CA TYR A 99 -3.62 -21.15 -38.58
C TYR A 99 -3.24 -20.53 -39.92
N THR A 100 -1.95 -20.24 -40.11
CA THR A 100 -1.39 -19.77 -41.38
C THR A 100 -0.51 -20.85 -41.98
N ILE A 101 -0.80 -21.27 -43.21
CA ILE A 101 0.01 -22.18 -44.01
C ILE A 101 0.85 -21.37 -44.99
N ILE A 102 2.16 -21.53 -44.95
CA ILE A 102 3.14 -20.75 -45.70
C ILE A 102 3.96 -21.71 -46.58
N PRO A 103 3.74 -21.74 -47.90
CA PRO A 103 4.46 -22.64 -48.81
C PRO A 103 5.92 -22.21 -48.99
N GLN A 104 6.85 -23.13 -48.70
CA GLN A 104 8.29 -22.92 -48.88
C GLN A 104 8.71 -23.09 -50.34
N GLN A 105 7.95 -23.89 -51.08
CA GLN A 105 8.07 -24.12 -52.52
C GLN A 105 6.69 -24.33 -53.13
N ASP A 106 6.62 -24.36 -54.46
CA ASP A 106 5.39 -24.69 -55.17
C ASP A 106 4.90 -26.08 -54.75
N THR A 107 3.64 -26.16 -54.34
CA THR A 107 3.02 -27.39 -53.86
C THR A 107 1.58 -27.48 -54.32
N VAL A 108 0.86 -28.50 -53.86
CA VAL A 108 -0.49 -28.83 -54.34
C VAL A 108 -1.40 -29.11 -53.16
N LEU A 109 -2.55 -28.43 -53.12
CA LEU A 109 -3.69 -28.77 -52.27
C LEU A 109 -4.45 -29.94 -52.90
N LYS A 110 -4.86 -30.90 -52.10
CA LYS A 110 -5.44 -32.18 -52.55
C LYS A 110 -6.69 -32.54 -51.75
N VAL A 111 -7.60 -33.31 -52.32
CA VAL A 111 -8.76 -33.86 -51.58
C VAL A 111 -8.43 -35.07 -50.69
N LYS A 112 -7.24 -35.69 -50.86
CA LYS A 112 -6.79 -36.88 -50.13
C LYS A 112 -5.27 -36.80 -49.82
N PRO A 113 -4.78 -37.41 -48.73
CA PRO A 113 -3.37 -37.43 -48.35
C PRO A 113 -2.59 -38.51 -49.12
N ILE A 114 -2.54 -38.39 -50.45
CA ILE A 114 -1.82 -39.31 -51.34
C ILE A 114 -0.96 -38.54 -52.34
N ASP A 115 -0.10 -39.23 -53.07
CA ASP A 115 0.73 -38.63 -54.13
C ASP A 115 -0.13 -37.90 -55.16
N SER A 116 0.26 -36.69 -55.56
CA SER A 116 -0.51 -35.85 -56.50
C SER A 116 -0.64 -36.47 -57.89
N SER A 117 0.26 -37.37 -58.29
CA SER A 117 0.18 -38.12 -59.54
C SER A 117 -1.01 -39.08 -59.61
N GLN A 118 -1.56 -39.45 -58.45
CA GLN A 118 -2.72 -40.35 -58.34
C GLN A 118 -4.06 -39.58 -58.38
N LEU A 119 -4.03 -38.25 -58.48
CA LEU A 119 -5.20 -37.37 -58.46
C LEU A 119 -5.40 -36.68 -59.80
N ASN A 120 -6.65 -36.59 -60.25
CA ASN A 120 -7.02 -35.83 -61.43
C ASN A 120 -7.02 -34.31 -61.16
N GLU A 121 -7.12 -33.49 -62.21
CA GLU A 121 -7.06 -32.01 -62.09
C GLU A 121 -8.21 -31.39 -61.27
N GLN A 122 -9.36 -32.06 -61.13
CA GLN A 122 -10.46 -31.56 -60.28
C GLN A 122 -10.21 -31.83 -58.78
N GLN A 123 -9.31 -32.78 -58.48
CA GLN A 123 -8.99 -33.22 -57.13
C GLN A 123 -7.78 -32.52 -56.53
N LYS A 124 -7.20 -31.56 -57.27
CA LYS A 124 -6.01 -30.83 -56.86
C LYS A 124 -6.00 -29.38 -57.30
N GLN A 125 -5.31 -28.53 -56.56
CA GLN A 125 -5.12 -27.13 -56.88
C GLN A 125 -3.69 -26.71 -56.55
N SER A 126 -3.04 -25.97 -57.45
CA SER A 126 -1.69 -25.45 -57.20
C SER A 126 -1.71 -24.45 -56.04
N LEU A 127 -0.66 -24.48 -55.22
CA LEU A 127 -0.40 -23.51 -54.17
C LEU A 127 1.04 -23.02 -54.34
N LYS A 128 1.21 -21.75 -54.71
CA LYS A 128 2.52 -21.22 -55.08
C LYS A 128 3.37 -20.88 -53.87
N ARG A 129 4.69 -20.91 -54.04
CA ARG A 129 5.64 -20.46 -53.02
C ARG A 129 5.25 -19.06 -52.50
N GLY A 130 5.08 -18.94 -51.18
CA GLY A 130 4.69 -17.71 -50.49
C GLY A 130 3.20 -17.32 -50.58
N GLU A 131 2.37 -18.08 -51.31
CA GLU A 131 0.91 -17.92 -51.33
C GLU A 131 0.32 -18.46 -50.02
N CYS A 132 0.17 -17.60 -49.02
CA CYS A 132 -0.23 -18.02 -47.68
C CYS A 132 -1.74 -18.31 -47.59
N LEU A 133 -2.12 -19.33 -46.83
CA LEU A 133 -3.52 -19.69 -46.58
C LEU A 133 -3.85 -19.55 -45.10
N VAL A 134 -5.03 -19.01 -44.80
CA VAL A 134 -5.58 -18.96 -43.43
C VAL A 134 -6.62 -20.07 -43.28
N VAL A 135 -6.46 -20.92 -42.28
CA VAL A 135 -7.28 -22.13 -42.07
C VAL A 135 -7.75 -22.23 -40.61
N ASP A 136 -8.91 -22.82 -40.37
CA ASP A 136 -9.53 -22.91 -39.05
C ASP A 136 -8.83 -23.98 -38.18
N THR A 137 -8.50 -25.14 -38.77
CA THR A 137 -7.82 -26.23 -38.08
C THR A 137 -6.74 -26.88 -38.93
N ILE A 138 -5.76 -27.50 -38.27
CA ILE A 138 -4.75 -28.35 -38.89
C ILE A 138 -4.65 -29.68 -38.13
N GLU A 139 -4.37 -30.76 -38.86
CA GLU A 139 -4.16 -32.09 -38.31
C GLU A 139 -3.12 -32.82 -39.18
N LEU A 140 -2.07 -33.38 -38.58
CA LEU A 140 -1.11 -34.20 -39.33
C LEU A 140 -1.70 -35.61 -39.56
N VAL A 141 -1.87 -35.98 -40.83
CA VAL A 141 -2.35 -37.30 -41.25
C VAL A 141 -1.30 -37.90 -42.18
N ASN A 142 -0.58 -38.93 -41.70
CA ASN A 142 0.62 -39.46 -42.33
C ASN A 142 1.69 -38.36 -42.51
N ASP A 143 2.01 -38.02 -43.76
CA ASP A 143 2.96 -37.01 -44.21
C ASP A 143 2.27 -35.73 -44.76
N HIS A 144 0.95 -35.61 -44.59
CA HIS A 144 0.16 -34.49 -45.06
C HIS A 144 -0.51 -33.74 -43.90
N LEU A 145 -0.59 -32.42 -44.01
CA LEU A 145 -1.45 -31.60 -43.16
C LEU A 145 -2.85 -31.56 -43.76
N LYS A 146 -3.83 -32.05 -43.02
CA LYS A 146 -5.25 -31.84 -43.27
C LYS A 146 -5.64 -30.46 -42.76
N LEU A 147 -6.23 -29.65 -43.62
CA LEU A 147 -6.55 -28.25 -43.40
C LEU A 147 -8.07 -28.05 -43.50
N GLU A 148 -8.66 -27.33 -42.55
CA GLU A 148 -10.04 -26.84 -42.66
C GLU A 148 -10.01 -25.38 -43.15
N LEU A 149 -10.38 -25.12 -44.40
CA LEU A 149 -10.33 -23.79 -44.97
C LEU A 149 -11.46 -22.90 -44.42
N ASN A 150 -11.13 -21.65 -44.09
CA ASN A 150 -12.12 -20.65 -43.68
C ASN A 150 -13.14 -20.32 -44.79
N LYS A 151 -12.70 -20.45 -46.05
CA LYS A 151 -13.50 -20.30 -47.27
C LYS A 151 -13.29 -21.55 -48.12
N PRO A 152 -14.34 -22.37 -48.35
CA PRO A 152 -14.24 -23.56 -49.18
C PRO A 152 -13.74 -23.23 -50.59
N LEU A 153 -12.86 -24.07 -51.14
CA LEU A 153 -12.43 -23.95 -52.53
C LEU A 153 -13.45 -24.57 -53.47
N PRO A 154 -13.73 -23.98 -54.65
CA PRO A 154 -14.79 -24.43 -55.56
C PRO A 154 -14.74 -25.93 -55.91
N ASN A 155 -13.54 -26.50 -56.07
CA ASN A 155 -13.36 -27.90 -56.49
C ASN A 155 -12.93 -28.84 -55.35
N LEU A 156 -12.32 -28.32 -54.29
CA LEU A 156 -11.76 -29.15 -53.21
C LEU A 156 -12.63 -29.16 -51.95
N GLY A 157 -13.58 -28.23 -51.83
CA GLY A 157 -14.43 -28.09 -50.66
C GLY A 157 -13.71 -27.44 -49.47
N LYS A 158 -14.21 -27.71 -48.26
CA LYS A 158 -13.71 -27.11 -47.01
C LYS A 158 -12.47 -27.80 -46.46
N PHE A 159 -12.36 -29.12 -46.62
CA PHE A 159 -11.25 -29.91 -46.07
C PHE A 159 -10.29 -30.33 -47.18
N VAL A 160 -9.02 -29.93 -47.05
CA VAL A 160 -7.97 -30.21 -48.04
C VAL A 160 -6.70 -30.74 -47.39
N TYR A 161 -5.81 -31.31 -48.17
CA TYR A 161 -4.52 -31.85 -47.71
C TYR A 161 -3.37 -31.17 -48.45
N VAL A 162 -2.29 -30.87 -47.74
CA VAL A 162 -1.04 -30.39 -48.31
C VAL A 162 0.12 -31.23 -47.79
N TYR A 163 1.11 -31.51 -48.63
CA TYR A 163 2.29 -32.27 -48.21
C TYR A 163 3.11 -31.45 -47.20
N GLN A 164 3.26 -31.97 -45.97
CA GLN A 164 3.80 -31.21 -44.84
C GLN A 164 5.20 -30.65 -45.10
N PRO A 165 6.16 -31.41 -45.67
CA PRO A 165 7.51 -30.89 -45.90
C PRO A 165 7.60 -29.68 -46.85
N HIS A 166 6.56 -29.39 -47.63
CA HIS A 166 6.56 -28.25 -48.54
C HIS A 166 6.07 -26.94 -47.90
N VAL A 167 5.53 -27.00 -46.68
CA VAL A 167 4.88 -25.86 -46.02
C VAL A 167 5.42 -25.66 -44.61
N VAL A 168 5.30 -24.44 -44.12
CA VAL A 168 5.41 -24.09 -42.70
C VAL A 168 4.01 -23.78 -42.22
N ALA A 169 3.68 -24.16 -40.99
CA ALA A 169 2.43 -23.75 -40.35
C ALA A 169 2.71 -22.84 -39.15
N ALA A 170 1.80 -21.93 -38.89
CA ALA A 170 1.83 -21.05 -37.72
C ALA A 170 0.46 -20.93 -37.08
N LYS A 171 0.43 -20.67 -35.77
CA LYS A 171 -0.77 -20.25 -35.02
C LYS A 171 -0.46 -18.96 -34.27
N GLY A 172 -1.07 -17.84 -34.68
CA GLY A 172 -0.70 -16.52 -34.18
C GLY A 172 0.77 -16.20 -34.46
N ALA A 173 1.52 -15.85 -33.42
CA ALA A 173 2.96 -15.54 -33.52
C ALA A 173 3.88 -16.77 -33.42
N LYS A 174 3.35 -18.00 -33.33
CA LYS A 174 4.16 -19.22 -33.13
C LYS A 174 4.19 -20.11 -34.37
N LEU A 175 5.39 -20.55 -34.73
CA LEU A 175 5.61 -21.63 -35.71
C LEU A 175 5.27 -23.01 -35.12
N LEU A 176 4.80 -23.90 -35.99
CA LEU A 176 4.45 -25.27 -35.65
C LEU A 176 5.34 -26.25 -36.43
N TRP A 177 5.83 -27.27 -35.73
CA TRP A 177 6.82 -28.23 -36.20
C TRP A 177 6.23 -29.64 -36.17
N PHE A 178 6.30 -30.34 -37.30
CA PHE A 178 5.75 -31.70 -37.46
C PHE A 178 6.83 -32.75 -37.71
N ASN A 179 8.09 -32.35 -37.61
CA ASN A 179 9.26 -33.20 -37.83
C ASN A 179 10.30 -32.88 -36.75
N GLN A 180 10.69 -33.90 -35.99
CA GLN A 180 11.66 -33.77 -34.90
C GLN A 180 13.00 -33.20 -35.36
N ASN A 181 13.45 -33.55 -36.57
CA ASN A 181 14.71 -33.08 -37.15
C ASN A 181 14.70 -31.58 -37.52
N GLN A 182 13.53 -30.92 -37.45
CA GLN A 182 13.35 -29.50 -37.73
C GLN A 182 13.07 -28.70 -36.46
N LEU A 183 13.07 -29.33 -35.27
CA LEU A 183 12.80 -28.63 -34.03
C LEU A 183 13.84 -27.54 -33.77
N PRO A 184 13.42 -26.37 -33.24
CA PRO A 184 14.33 -25.29 -32.94
C PRO A 184 15.25 -25.65 -31.76
N ASP A 185 16.41 -25.00 -31.71
CA ASP A 185 17.29 -25.07 -30.54
C ASP A 185 16.60 -24.46 -29.30
N HIS A 186 17.02 -24.91 -28.12
CA HIS A 186 16.54 -24.39 -26.84
C HIS A 186 17.68 -23.74 -26.04
N ILE A 187 17.29 -22.92 -25.07
CA ILE A 187 18.23 -22.20 -24.20
C ILE A 187 19.07 -23.22 -23.42
N PRO A 188 20.41 -23.11 -23.40
CA PRO A 188 21.25 -23.98 -22.58
C PRO A 188 20.79 -24.02 -21.12
N GLY A 189 20.57 -25.22 -20.57
CA GLY A 189 20.08 -25.41 -19.19
C GLY A 189 18.55 -25.35 -19.03
N SER A 190 17.81 -25.46 -20.14
CA SER A 190 16.36 -25.67 -20.19
C SER A 190 16.03 -26.92 -21.00
N GLN A 191 14.77 -27.35 -21.04
CA GLN A 191 14.28 -28.41 -21.92
C GLN A 191 13.36 -27.85 -23.00
N LEU A 192 13.22 -28.58 -24.10
CA LEU A 192 12.25 -28.29 -25.16
C LEU A 192 11.06 -29.25 -25.03
N LEU A 193 9.87 -28.72 -24.84
CA LEU A 193 8.63 -29.46 -24.95
C LEU A 193 8.12 -29.37 -26.40
N TRP A 194 7.89 -30.51 -27.03
CA TRP A 194 7.26 -30.61 -28.35
C TRP A 194 5.90 -31.32 -28.23
N VAL A 195 4.85 -30.68 -28.73
CA VAL A 195 3.49 -31.22 -28.69
C VAL A 195 3.25 -32.07 -29.94
N THR A 196 3.33 -33.39 -29.81
CA THR A 196 3.18 -34.32 -30.94
C THR A 196 1.72 -34.56 -31.31
N GLN A 197 0.79 -34.31 -30.38
CA GLN A 197 -0.66 -34.36 -30.59
C GLN A 197 -1.34 -33.23 -29.81
N THR A 198 -2.41 -32.63 -30.36
CA THR A 198 -3.15 -31.57 -29.65
C THR A 198 -3.63 -32.07 -28.29
N THR A 199 -3.25 -31.37 -27.22
CA THR A 199 -3.48 -31.84 -25.84
C THR A 199 -3.77 -30.68 -24.89
N PRO A 200 -4.61 -30.87 -23.85
CA PRO A 200 -4.77 -29.86 -22.82
C PRO A 200 -3.56 -29.83 -21.87
N LEU A 201 -3.03 -28.64 -21.59
CA LEU A 201 -2.22 -28.37 -20.40
C LEU A 201 -3.18 -28.13 -19.24
N LYS A 202 -3.18 -29.03 -18.25
CA LYS A 202 -4.17 -29.04 -17.17
C LYS A 202 -3.57 -28.50 -15.87
N LEU A 203 -4.36 -27.86 -15.02
CA LEU A 203 -3.88 -27.44 -13.68
C LEU A 203 -3.64 -28.63 -12.73
N LYS A 204 -4.28 -29.77 -13.00
CA LYS A 204 -4.15 -31.02 -12.26
C LYS A 204 -4.28 -32.22 -13.22
N PRO A 205 -3.73 -33.39 -12.90
CA PRO A 205 -3.69 -34.53 -13.83
C PRO A 205 -5.03 -35.26 -14.02
N ASP A 206 -6.10 -34.81 -13.36
CA ASP A 206 -7.45 -35.37 -13.46
C ASP A 206 -7.98 -35.43 -14.91
N ASP A 207 -9.01 -36.26 -15.13
CA ASP A 207 -9.69 -36.37 -16.43
C ASP A 207 -10.29 -35.04 -16.86
N LEU A 208 -10.26 -34.77 -18.18
CA LEU A 208 -10.74 -33.50 -18.74
C LEU A 208 -12.23 -33.25 -18.42
N SER A 209 -13.04 -34.30 -18.30
CA SER A 209 -14.46 -34.21 -17.91
C SER A 209 -14.68 -33.71 -16.48
N GLN A 210 -13.64 -33.73 -15.63
CA GLN A 210 -13.66 -33.26 -14.24
C GLN A 210 -13.08 -31.85 -14.08
N LEU A 211 -12.64 -31.23 -15.19
CA LEU A 211 -12.03 -29.91 -15.21
C LEU A 211 -13.00 -28.86 -15.75
N ALA A 212 -13.09 -27.73 -15.05
CA ALA A 212 -13.76 -26.56 -15.61
C ALA A 212 -12.94 -25.96 -16.76
N SER A 213 -13.59 -25.22 -17.66
CA SER A 213 -12.96 -24.66 -18.88
C SER A 213 -11.80 -23.69 -18.61
N ASN A 214 -11.67 -23.16 -17.39
CA ASN A 214 -10.55 -22.30 -16.96
C ASN A 214 -9.40 -23.08 -16.31
N GLN A 215 -9.52 -24.41 -16.17
CA GLN A 215 -8.51 -25.27 -15.53
C GLN A 215 -7.62 -25.99 -16.54
N TYR A 216 -7.78 -25.70 -17.83
CA TYR A 216 -6.90 -26.18 -18.88
C TYR A 216 -6.81 -25.18 -20.03
N ILE A 217 -5.71 -25.25 -20.77
CA ILE A 217 -5.54 -24.57 -22.05
C ILE A 217 -5.17 -25.60 -23.11
N GLU A 218 -5.66 -25.44 -24.34
CA GLU A 218 -5.30 -26.34 -25.43
C GLU A 218 -3.91 -25.99 -26.00
N MET A 219 -3.05 -26.99 -26.08
CA MET A 219 -1.75 -26.90 -26.74
C MET A 219 -1.86 -27.56 -28.12
N PRO A 220 -1.72 -26.80 -29.22
CA PRO A 220 -1.86 -27.33 -30.57
C PRO A 220 -0.76 -28.32 -30.94
N GLN A 221 -1.09 -29.31 -31.77
CA GLN A 221 -0.08 -30.14 -32.42
C GLN A 221 0.99 -29.31 -33.12
N GLY A 222 2.24 -29.72 -32.94
CA GLY A 222 3.45 -29.13 -33.49
C GLY A 222 3.98 -27.91 -32.74
N SER A 223 3.27 -27.41 -31.73
CA SER A 223 3.77 -26.30 -30.93
C SER A 223 4.94 -26.73 -30.04
N THR A 224 5.87 -25.80 -29.81
CA THR A 224 7.04 -26.01 -28.94
C THR A 224 7.14 -24.97 -27.84
N TYR A 225 7.66 -25.37 -26.68
CA TYR A 225 7.78 -24.50 -25.51
C TYR A 225 9.07 -24.78 -24.75
N THR A 226 9.69 -23.72 -24.25
CA THR A 226 10.82 -23.86 -23.33
C THR A 226 10.30 -24.21 -21.94
N VAL A 227 10.81 -25.33 -21.40
CA VAL A 227 10.50 -25.85 -20.08
C VAL A 227 11.68 -25.56 -19.15
N LEU A 228 11.39 -24.94 -18.01
CA LEU A 228 12.36 -24.70 -16.94
C LEU A 228 12.54 -25.92 -16.05
N GLY A 229 11.53 -26.80 -15.98
CA GLY A 229 11.57 -28.03 -15.19
C GLY A 229 10.36 -28.93 -15.40
N TYR A 230 10.50 -30.19 -15.03
CA TYR A 230 9.46 -31.20 -15.21
C TYR A 230 9.37 -32.18 -14.04
N ALA A 231 8.24 -32.84 -13.85
CA ALA A 231 8.06 -33.94 -12.90
C ALA A 231 7.22 -35.04 -13.55
N CYS A 232 7.52 -36.32 -13.29
CA CYS A 232 6.71 -37.43 -13.79
C CYS A 232 5.70 -37.82 -12.70
N ILE A 233 4.41 -37.53 -12.91
CA ILE A 233 3.37 -37.73 -11.90
C ILE A 233 2.17 -38.43 -12.55
N ALA A 234 1.80 -39.60 -12.02
CA ALA A 234 0.83 -40.48 -12.67
C ALA A 234 1.23 -40.74 -14.13
N ASP A 235 0.36 -40.43 -15.11
CA ASP A 235 0.69 -40.51 -16.54
C ASP A 235 0.92 -39.12 -17.19
N HIS A 236 1.40 -38.14 -16.40
CA HIS A 236 1.58 -36.77 -16.88
C HIS A 236 2.96 -36.22 -16.57
N PHE A 237 3.53 -35.49 -17.54
CA PHE A 237 4.59 -34.54 -17.27
C PHE A 237 3.98 -33.29 -16.63
N ARG A 238 4.29 -33.02 -15.37
CA ARG A 238 4.07 -31.67 -14.80
C ARG A 238 5.23 -30.80 -15.25
N VAL A 239 4.98 -29.76 -16.01
CA VAL A 239 6.01 -28.85 -16.53
C VAL A 239 5.88 -27.45 -15.93
N THR A 240 7.01 -26.76 -15.79
CA THR A 240 7.06 -25.29 -15.62
C THR A 240 7.62 -24.69 -16.90
N LEU A 241 6.87 -23.81 -17.52
CA LEU A 241 7.24 -23.09 -18.73
C LEU A 241 7.98 -21.80 -18.39
N ASN A 242 8.81 -21.32 -19.32
CA ASN A 242 9.48 -20.02 -19.19
C ASN A 242 8.55 -18.82 -19.48
N GLN A 243 7.31 -19.08 -19.88
CA GLN A 243 6.30 -18.09 -20.22
C GLN A 243 5.00 -18.39 -19.48
N GLU A 244 4.27 -17.33 -19.15
CA GLU A 244 2.98 -17.43 -18.48
C GLU A 244 1.83 -17.37 -19.50
N PHE A 245 0.80 -18.19 -19.29
CA PHE A 245 -0.47 -18.07 -19.98
C PHE A 245 -1.44 -17.22 -19.15
N PRO A 246 -1.98 -16.11 -19.68
CA PRO A 246 -2.92 -15.26 -18.96
C PRO A 246 -4.09 -16.04 -18.36
N GLY A 247 -4.31 -15.89 -17.06
CA GLY A 247 -5.40 -16.56 -16.33
C GLY A 247 -5.17 -18.04 -16.01
N PHE A 248 -4.07 -18.65 -16.48
CA PHE A 248 -3.71 -20.05 -16.19
C PHE A 248 -2.41 -20.18 -15.40
N GLY A 249 -1.42 -19.31 -15.66
CA GLY A 249 -0.11 -19.36 -15.04
C GLY A 249 0.95 -20.02 -15.92
N LYS A 250 2.07 -20.42 -15.31
CA LYS A 250 3.28 -20.93 -15.99
C LYS A 250 3.52 -22.43 -15.85
N SER A 251 2.68 -23.16 -15.12
CA SER A 251 2.89 -24.59 -14.84
C SER A 251 1.61 -25.39 -15.01
N GLY A 252 1.74 -26.64 -15.45
CA GLY A 252 0.60 -27.54 -15.63
C GLY A 252 1.02 -28.97 -15.96
N TYR A 253 0.04 -29.83 -16.20
CA TYR A 253 0.17 -31.26 -16.44
C TYR A 253 -0.19 -31.60 -17.88
N LEU A 254 0.71 -32.30 -18.57
CA LEU A 254 0.55 -32.75 -19.95
C LEU A 254 0.56 -34.26 -20.01
N TYR A 255 -0.37 -34.80 -20.80
CA TYR A 255 -0.45 -36.25 -20.97
C TYR A 255 0.76 -36.75 -21.75
N ARG A 256 1.49 -37.70 -21.15
CA ARG A 256 2.81 -38.11 -21.63
C ARG A 256 2.87 -38.64 -23.07
N TYR A 257 1.77 -39.18 -23.60
CA TYR A 257 1.74 -39.75 -24.95
C TYR A 257 1.45 -38.72 -26.05
N HIS A 258 1.14 -37.48 -25.68
CA HIS A 258 0.85 -36.39 -26.62
C HIS A 258 2.00 -35.40 -26.76
N VAL A 259 3.09 -35.61 -26.01
CA VAL A 259 4.22 -34.69 -25.94
C VAL A 259 5.53 -35.45 -25.86
N GLU A 260 6.58 -34.83 -26.40
CA GLU A 260 7.97 -35.25 -26.18
C GLU A 260 8.69 -34.13 -25.43
N LEU A 261 9.47 -34.49 -24.42
CA LEU A 261 10.34 -33.56 -23.72
C LEU A 261 11.78 -33.87 -24.08
N LEU A 262 12.51 -32.88 -24.58
CA LEU A 262 13.84 -33.05 -25.15
C LEU A 262 14.87 -32.24 -24.36
N GLU A 263 16.03 -32.84 -24.09
CA GLU A 263 17.19 -32.14 -23.53
C GLU A 263 18.40 -32.43 -24.42
N LYS A 264 19.04 -31.37 -24.93
CA LYS A 264 20.14 -31.49 -25.92
C LYS A 264 19.80 -32.33 -27.16
N GLY A 265 18.53 -32.34 -27.56
CA GLY A 265 18.03 -33.09 -28.73
C GLY A 265 17.64 -34.54 -28.44
N GLU A 266 17.91 -35.04 -27.24
CA GLU A 266 17.57 -36.40 -26.81
C GLU A 266 16.27 -36.40 -26.01
N GLU A 267 15.44 -37.43 -26.19
CA GLU A 267 14.17 -37.58 -25.48
C GLU A 267 14.39 -37.92 -23.99
N ILE A 268 13.71 -37.17 -23.13
CA ILE A 268 13.55 -37.49 -21.71
C ILE A 268 12.42 -38.51 -21.59
N ALA A 269 12.79 -39.76 -21.38
CA ALA A 269 11.83 -40.83 -21.13
C ALA A 269 11.01 -40.56 -19.86
N PHE A 270 9.70 -40.83 -19.93
CA PHE A 270 8.82 -40.76 -18.78
C PHE A 270 9.14 -41.88 -17.77
N ASP A 271 9.52 -41.51 -16.55
CA ASP A 271 9.85 -42.47 -15.48
C ASP A 271 8.77 -42.50 -14.39
N ASN A 272 8.02 -43.61 -14.33
CA ASN A 272 7.01 -43.87 -13.30
C ASN A 272 7.61 -43.97 -11.87
N ASN A 273 8.91 -44.22 -11.75
CA ASN A 273 9.64 -44.29 -10.50
C ASN A 273 10.47 -43.03 -10.22
N ALA A 274 10.25 -41.95 -10.96
CA ALA A 274 10.87 -40.66 -10.68
C ALA A 274 10.53 -40.21 -9.26
N ILE A 275 11.47 -39.55 -8.60
CA ILE A 275 11.26 -38.97 -7.29
C ILE A 275 10.62 -37.59 -7.47
N ASN A 276 9.54 -37.35 -6.74
CA ASN A 276 8.86 -36.06 -6.72
C ASN A 276 8.90 -35.47 -5.30
N CYS A 277 9.09 -34.16 -5.23
CA CYS A 277 9.01 -33.38 -4.00
C CYS A 277 7.72 -32.57 -4.02
N THR A 278 6.82 -32.87 -3.07
CA THR A 278 5.61 -32.08 -2.83
C THR A 278 5.85 -31.11 -1.69
N ILE A 279 5.56 -29.83 -1.89
CA ILE A 279 5.65 -28.83 -0.84
C ILE A 279 4.39 -28.90 0.03
N ILE A 280 4.53 -29.34 1.27
CA ILE A 280 3.41 -29.42 2.23
C ILE A 280 3.13 -28.04 2.82
N ASN A 281 4.18 -27.31 3.18
CA ASN A 281 4.11 -25.98 3.78
C ASN A 281 4.97 -25.01 2.96
N THR A 282 4.49 -23.80 2.70
CA THR A 282 5.24 -22.78 1.95
C THR A 282 6.59 -22.56 2.63
N THR A 283 7.68 -22.75 1.89
CA THR A 283 9.05 -22.78 2.45
C THR A 283 10.04 -22.10 1.51
N PRO A 284 11.10 -21.45 2.04
CA PRO A 284 12.21 -21.03 1.20
C PRO A 284 13.03 -22.25 0.75
N LEU A 285 13.37 -22.30 -0.55
CA LEU A 285 14.48 -23.08 -1.08
C LEU A 285 15.75 -22.22 -0.94
N LYS A 286 16.78 -22.76 -0.28
CA LYS A 286 17.93 -21.98 0.19
C LYS A 286 19.23 -22.42 -0.46
N LYS A 287 20.17 -21.52 -0.71
CA LYS A 287 21.51 -21.85 -1.20
C LYS A 287 22.40 -22.52 -0.16
N ARG A 288 22.13 -22.30 1.12
CA ARG A 288 22.90 -22.82 2.25
C ARG A 288 21.94 -23.40 3.31
N PRO A 289 22.34 -24.41 4.09
CA PRO A 289 21.51 -25.04 5.12
C PRO A 289 21.47 -24.21 6.42
N VAL A 290 21.18 -22.92 6.30
CA VAL A 290 21.08 -21.97 7.43
C VAL A 290 19.69 -21.33 7.48
N ASP A 291 19.34 -20.64 8.56
CA ASP A 291 18.04 -19.96 8.65
C ASP A 291 17.88 -18.91 7.54
N SER A 292 16.68 -18.86 6.97
CA SER A 292 16.34 -17.93 5.89
C SER A 292 16.46 -16.45 6.28
N ALA A 293 16.44 -16.11 7.58
CA ALA A 293 16.68 -14.76 8.08
C ALA A 293 18.13 -14.28 7.87
N TYR A 294 19.09 -15.20 7.74
CA TYR A 294 20.51 -14.89 7.52
C TYR A 294 20.93 -15.00 6.04
N LEU A 295 19.97 -15.18 5.15
CA LEU A 295 20.19 -15.30 3.71
C LEU A 295 19.74 -14.04 3.00
N ASP A 296 20.59 -13.56 2.10
CA ASP A 296 20.23 -12.49 1.18
C ASP A 296 19.09 -12.93 0.26
N SER A 297 18.38 -11.97 -0.34
CA SER A 297 17.27 -12.26 -1.24
C SER A 297 17.68 -13.05 -2.48
N SER A 298 18.94 -12.95 -2.93
CA SER A 298 19.50 -13.75 -4.04
C SER A 298 19.81 -15.20 -3.65
N GLU A 299 19.88 -15.50 -2.37
CA GLU A 299 20.24 -16.83 -1.85
C GLU A 299 19.02 -17.70 -1.49
N LYS A 300 17.81 -17.20 -1.75
CA LYS A 300 16.57 -17.91 -1.46
C LYS A 300 15.47 -17.59 -2.46
N ILE A 301 14.63 -18.58 -2.72
CA ILE A 301 13.35 -18.40 -3.42
C ILE A 301 12.24 -19.06 -2.61
N THR A 302 11.01 -18.57 -2.74
CA THR A 302 9.86 -19.16 -2.03
C THR A 302 9.21 -20.24 -2.89
N LEU A 303 9.05 -21.44 -2.32
CA LEU A 303 8.27 -22.52 -2.90
C LEU A 303 6.88 -22.57 -2.23
N PRO A 304 5.78 -22.31 -2.96
CA PRO A 304 4.43 -22.36 -2.41
C PRO A 304 3.99 -23.78 -2.02
N ALA A 305 3.20 -23.91 -0.95
CA ALA A 305 2.51 -25.14 -0.60
C ALA A 305 1.64 -25.67 -1.76
N GLY A 306 1.55 -26.99 -1.90
CA GLY A 306 0.81 -27.69 -2.95
C GLY A 306 1.58 -27.86 -4.26
N MET A 307 2.72 -27.20 -4.45
CA MET A 307 3.55 -27.39 -5.64
C MET A 307 4.28 -28.73 -5.61
N VAL A 308 4.45 -29.32 -6.81
CA VAL A 308 5.19 -30.57 -6.99
C VAL A 308 6.33 -30.35 -7.99
N TYR A 309 7.52 -30.80 -7.61
CA TYR A 309 8.75 -30.66 -8.38
C TYR A 309 9.42 -32.02 -8.59
N GLY A 310 10.01 -32.24 -9.77
CA GLY A 310 10.80 -33.45 -10.04
C GLY A 310 12.17 -33.34 -9.39
N VAL A 311 12.68 -34.45 -8.86
CA VAL A 311 13.94 -34.51 -8.12
C VAL A 311 14.95 -35.35 -8.91
N GLN A 312 16.08 -34.75 -9.28
CA GLN A 312 17.22 -35.44 -9.88
C GLN A 312 18.03 -36.22 -8.83
N SER A 313 18.28 -35.60 -7.68
CA SER A 313 18.95 -36.22 -6.54
C SER A 313 18.60 -35.50 -5.25
N TYR A 314 18.75 -36.19 -4.12
CA TYR A 314 18.61 -35.58 -2.81
C TYR A 314 19.55 -36.25 -1.80
N THR A 315 19.97 -35.48 -0.79
CA THR A 315 20.76 -35.97 0.35
C THR A 315 20.35 -35.23 1.62
N SER A 316 20.46 -35.88 2.78
CA SER A 316 20.34 -35.20 4.07
C SER A 316 21.66 -34.51 4.40
N GLU A 317 21.64 -33.21 4.70
CA GLU A 317 22.82 -32.43 5.05
C GLU A 317 22.46 -31.36 6.09
N ALA A 318 23.16 -31.33 7.23
CA ALA A 318 22.99 -30.31 8.29
C ALA A 318 21.52 -30.06 8.70
N GLY A 319 20.73 -31.13 8.86
CA GLY A 319 19.32 -31.04 9.24
C GLY A 319 18.37 -30.52 8.16
N HIS A 320 18.84 -30.44 6.92
CA HIS A 320 18.05 -30.09 5.74
C HIS A 320 18.07 -31.23 4.73
N ILE A 321 17.09 -31.25 3.84
CA ILE A 321 17.18 -32.02 2.61
C ILE A 321 17.78 -31.11 1.54
N LYS A 322 18.98 -31.44 1.10
CA LYS A 322 19.56 -30.87 -0.12
C LYS A 322 18.93 -31.56 -1.30
N VAL A 323 18.27 -30.81 -2.16
CA VAL A 323 17.55 -31.32 -3.33
C VAL A 323 18.13 -30.66 -4.57
N ALA A 324 18.49 -31.48 -5.56
CA ALA A 324 18.68 -31.03 -6.93
C ALA A 324 17.39 -31.32 -7.70
N PHE A 325 16.68 -30.27 -8.08
CA PHE A 325 15.47 -30.38 -8.88
C PHE A 325 15.80 -30.57 -10.36
N THR A 326 14.86 -31.15 -11.09
CA THR A 326 14.80 -31.07 -12.56
C THR A 326 14.48 -29.64 -13.02
N GLU A 327 13.90 -28.83 -12.13
CA GLU A 327 13.54 -27.43 -12.38
C GLU A 327 14.70 -26.47 -12.08
N ASN A 328 15.05 -25.67 -13.08
CA ASN A 328 16.00 -24.58 -12.99
C ASN A 328 15.26 -23.28 -12.67
N PHE A 329 15.43 -22.78 -11.46
CA PHE A 329 14.77 -21.57 -11.00
C PHE A 329 15.54 -20.32 -11.45
N PRO A 330 14.91 -19.36 -12.15
CA PRO A 330 15.58 -18.15 -12.61
C PRO A 330 16.33 -17.42 -11.47
N ASN A 331 17.58 -17.04 -11.72
CA ASN A 331 18.49 -16.39 -10.76
C ASN A 331 18.88 -17.22 -9.53
N PHE A 332 18.38 -18.45 -9.40
CA PHE A 332 18.69 -19.33 -8.28
C PHE A 332 19.36 -20.64 -8.72
N GLY A 333 19.10 -21.19 -9.90
CA GLY A 333 19.58 -22.52 -10.28
C GLY A 333 18.64 -23.63 -9.81
N ASN A 334 19.08 -24.89 -9.84
CA ASN A 334 18.22 -26.06 -9.56
C ASN A 334 18.47 -26.77 -8.23
N THR A 335 19.53 -26.39 -7.50
CA THR A 335 19.95 -27.09 -6.27
C THR A 335 19.84 -26.18 -5.05
N GLY A 336 19.22 -26.68 -3.98
CA GLY A 336 19.10 -25.97 -2.72
C GLY A 336 18.70 -26.84 -1.53
N TYR A 337 18.49 -26.21 -0.37
CA TYR A 337 18.19 -26.86 0.90
C TYR A 337 16.77 -26.53 1.34
N LEU A 338 16.04 -27.56 1.79
CA LEU A 338 14.67 -27.50 2.29
C LEU A 338 14.59 -28.11 3.68
N TYR A 339 13.61 -27.64 4.46
CA TYR A 339 13.28 -28.24 5.73
C TYR A 339 12.51 -29.55 5.50
N PRO A 340 12.94 -30.68 6.11
CA PRO A 340 12.31 -31.99 5.89
C PRO A 340 10.79 -32.01 6.20
N ASP A 341 10.36 -31.24 7.20
CA ASP A 341 8.98 -31.12 7.68
C ASP A 341 8.07 -30.27 6.77
N PHE A 342 8.63 -29.58 5.78
CA PHE A 342 7.89 -28.75 4.84
C PHE A 342 7.65 -29.45 3.51
N ILE A 343 8.22 -30.65 3.31
CA ILE A 343 8.19 -31.38 2.05
C ILE A 343 7.83 -32.84 2.23
N LEU A 344 7.33 -33.45 1.15
CA LEU A 344 7.16 -34.90 1.02
C LEU A 344 7.95 -35.37 -0.20
N LEU A 345 8.92 -36.26 0.00
CA LEU A 345 9.56 -36.95 -1.12
C LEU A 345 8.84 -38.28 -1.38
N ASN A 346 8.38 -38.47 -2.61
CA ASN A 346 7.70 -39.70 -3.04
C ASN A 346 8.42 -40.34 -4.21
N ARG A 347 8.48 -41.67 -4.22
CA ARG A 347 8.80 -42.49 -5.40
C ARG A 347 7.54 -43.25 -5.77
N GLY A 348 6.88 -42.86 -6.86
CA GLY A 348 5.53 -43.33 -7.15
C GLY A 348 4.58 -43.04 -5.98
N ASN A 349 3.90 -44.06 -5.47
CA ASN A 349 3.01 -43.95 -4.30
C ASN A 349 3.71 -44.17 -2.95
N THR A 350 5.02 -44.37 -2.94
CA THR A 350 5.80 -44.66 -1.73
C THR A 350 6.47 -43.41 -1.20
N SER A 351 6.14 -43.01 0.03
CA SER A 351 6.82 -41.93 0.74
C SER A 351 8.24 -42.35 1.13
N LEU A 352 9.23 -41.55 0.73
CA LEU A 352 10.64 -41.73 1.06
C LEU A 352 11.05 -40.95 2.33
N THR A 353 10.26 -39.95 2.72
CA THR A 353 10.40 -39.24 3.99
C THR A 353 9.44 -39.84 5.02
N SER A 354 9.94 -40.16 6.23
CA SER A 354 9.12 -40.70 7.32
C SER A 354 8.30 -39.60 7.98
N ASN A 355 7.01 -39.49 7.66
CA ASN A 355 6.07 -38.71 8.45
C ASN A 355 5.58 -39.54 9.64
N LYS A 356 6.34 -39.54 10.73
CA LYS A 356 6.05 -39.93 12.15
C LYS A 356 7.42 -40.04 12.85
N THR A 357 7.70 -39.51 14.05
CA THR A 357 6.93 -39.63 15.31
C THR A 357 7.32 -38.54 16.35
N LEU A 358 8.04 -37.49 15.93
CA LEU A 358 8.45 -36.37 16.80
C LEU A 358 7.31 -35.35 16.93
N THR A 359 6.83 -35.12 18.16
CA THR A 359 5.70 -34.20 18.44
C THR A 359 6.03 -33.21 19.53
N TYR A 360 5.23 -32.13 19.61
CA TYR A 360 5.19 -31.18 20.72
C TYR A 360 3.78 -31.13 21.31
N GLN A 361 3.70 -31.15 22.63
CA GLN A 361 2.50 -31.18 23.48
C GLN A 361 2.69 -30.21 24.66
N GLY A 362 2.87 -28.93 24.38
CA GLY A 362 3.06 -27.89 25.38
C GLY A 362 2.41 -26.55 24.98
N PRO A 363 2.52 -25.51 25.81
CA PRO A 363 1.87 -24.23 25.56
C PRO A 363 2.44 -23.50 24.34
N SER A 364 1.59 -22.81 23.59
CA SER A 364 1.98 -21.90 22.50
C SER A 364 2.09 -20.44 22.93
N GLU A 365 1.73 -20.13 24.18
CA GLU A 365 1.88 -18.82 24.82
C GLU A 365 2.29 -19.01 26.29
N VAL A 366 3.26 -18.23 26.76
CA VAL A 366 3.82 -18.30 28.11
C VAL A 366 4.00 -16.88 28.67
N LEU A 367 3.94 -16.72 29.99
CA LEU A 367 4.19 -15.42 30.63
C LEU A 367 5.69 -15.18 30.80
N VAL A 368 6.12 -13.94 30.61
CA VAL A 368 7.48 -13.50 30.96
C VAL A 368 7.81 -13.93 32.40
N ASN A 369 9.02 -14.44 32.60
CA ASN A 369 9.59 -14.85 33.88
C ASN A 369 8.79 -15.91 34.67
N THR A 370 8.00 -16.75 33.99
CA THR A 370 7.14 -17.77 34.62
C THR A 370 7.52 -19.20 34.23
N SER A 371 7.62 -20.09 35.21
CA SER A 371 8.02 -21.49 35.00
C SER A 371 7.12 -22.20 33.98
N VAL A 372 7.72 -22.92 33.03
CA VAL A 372 6.98 -23.66 31.99
C VAL A 372 7.63 -25.01 31.68
N VAL A 373 6.80 -26.02 31.37
CA VAL A 373 7.23 -27.33 30.87
C VAL A 373 6.85 -27.48 29.41
N LEU A 374 7.85 -27.74 28.58
CA LEU A 374 7.71 -28.10 27.18
C LEU A 374 7.85 -29.62 27.09
N LYS A 375 6.99 -30.32 26.35
CA LYS A 375 7.05 -31.79 26.26
C LYS A 375 6.50 -32.31 24.94
N GLY A 376 6.69 -33.59 24.65
CA GLY A 376 6.12 -34.26 23.49
C GLY A 376 6.56 -35.72 23.37
N THR A 377 6.37 -36.32 22.20
CA THR A 377 6.71 -37.73 21.92
C THR A 377 7.76 -37.86 20.82
N PHE A 378 8.39 -39.03 20.72
CA PHE A 378 9.34 -39.36 19.65
C PHE A 378 9.31 -40.85 19.28
N ASP A 379 10.04 -41.25 18.23
CA ASP A 379 10.17 -42.66 17.85
C ASP A 379 11.43 -43.28 18.47
N PRO A 380 11.33 -44.22 19.42
CA PRO A 380 12.51 -44.82 20.03
C PRO A 380 13.29 -45.74 19.08
N LYS A 381 12.72 -46.14 17.93
CA LYS A 381 13.42 -47.03 16.97
C LYS A 381 14.36 -46.27 16.04
N THR A 382 14.11 -44.99 15.81
CA THR A 382 14.85 -44.15 14.84
C THR A 382 15.53 -42.94 15.47
N THR A 383 15.36 -42.75 16.79
CA THR A 383 15.92 -41.62 17.54
C THR A 383 16.96 -42.14 18.54
N ALA A 384 18.15 -41.56 18.52
CA ALA A 384 19.19 -41.70 19.54
C ALA A 384 19.27 -40.46 20.46
N GLU A 385 18.93 -39.28 19.95
CA GLU A 385 18.99 -38.01 20.68
C GLU A 385 17.85 -37.06 20.28
N ILE A 386 17.40 -36.22 21.22
CA ILE A 386 16.52 -35.08 20.93
C ILE A 386 17.18 -33.79 21.39
N THR A 387 17.11 -32.78 20.53
CA THR A 387 17.59 -31.43 20.85
C THR A 387 16.48 -30.41 20.72
N LEU A 388 16.51 -29.38 21.57
CA LEU A 388 15.61 -28.25 21.53
C LEU A 388 16.41 -26.96 21.65
N PHE A 389 16.29 -26.06 20.67
CA PHE A 389 16.98 -24.77 20.66
C PHE A 389 15.98 -23.63 20.54
N ALA A 390 16.06 -22.62 21.40
CA ALA A 390 15.45 -21.33 21.11
C ALA A 390 16.23 -20.63 20.00
N GLU A 391 15.52 -20.33 18.92
CA GLU A 391 15.97 -19.49 17.82
C GLU A 391 17.31 -19.94 17.20
N ASP A 392 17.55 -21.26 17.20
CA ASP A 392 18.82 -21.90 16.80
C ASP A 392 20.07 -21.39 17.53
N ARG A 393 19.91 -20.69 18.66
CA ARG A 393 21.00 -20.04 19.40
C ARG A 393 21.17 -20.59 20.81
N TYR A 394 20.07 -20.78 21.51
CA TYR A 394 20.09 -21.14 22.93
C TYR A 394 19.57 -22.56 23.10
N ALA A 395 20.49 -23.49 23.39
CA ALA A 395 20.13 -24.88 23.67
C ALA A 395 19.37 -24.98 24.99
N PHE A 396 18.37 -25.84 25.02
CA PHE A 396 17.68 -26.23 26.25
C PHE A 396 18.00 -27.67 26.64
N ASP A 397 18.05 -27.91 27.94
CA ASP A 397 18.21 -29.25 28.48
C ASP A 397 16.91 -30.06 28.30
N ILE A 398 17.05 -31.25 27.71
CA ILE A 398 15.95 -32.19 27.43
C ILE A 398 16.13 -33.42 28.32
N SER A 399 15.05 -33.86 28.95
CA SER A 399 14.94 -35.16 29.62
C SER A 399 14.16 -36.14 28.74
N LEU A 400 14.70 -37.33 28.55
CA LEU A 400 14.11 -38.40 27.74
C LEU A 400 13.61 -39.55 28.61
N ASP A 401 12.39 -39.99 28.33
CA ASP A 401 11.84 -41.24 28.82
C ASP A 401 11.70 -42.23 27.65
N TRP A 402 12.61 -43.20 27.61
CA TRP A 402 12.67 -44.22 26.55
C TRP A 402 11.59 -45.29 26.67
N GLN A 403 11.04 -45.50 27.87
CA GLN A 403 10.00 -46.49 28.10
C GLN A 403 8.64 -45.95 27.61
N GLU A 404 8.36 -44.68 27.91
CA GLU A 404 7.13 -44.00 27.50
C GLU A 404 7.26 -43.30 26.13
N SER A 405 8.45 -43.28 25.53
CA SER A 405 8.73 -42.58 24.26
C SER A 405 8.40 -41.08 24.30
N THR A 406 8.71 -40.42 25.43
CA THR A 406 8.41 -39.00 25.67
C THR A 406 9.64 -38.17 25.99
N TRP A 407 9.60 -36.89 25.62
CA TRP A 407 10.62 -35.90 25.97
C TRP A 407 10.00 -34.75 26.74
N ASN A 408 10.77 -34.12 27.62
CA ASN A 408 10.38 -32.88 28.29
C ASN A 408 11.57 -31.94 28.53
N CYS A 409 11.27 -30.65 28.69
CA CYS A 409 12.19 -29.59 29.03
C CYS A 409 11.53 -28.66 30.06
N GLN A 410 12.16 -28.52 31.23
CA GLN A 410 11.68 -27.67 32.32
C GLN A 410 12.42 -26.34 32.31
N LEU A 411 11.69 -25.24 32.10
CA LEU A 411 12.21 -23.88 32.17
C LEU A 411 11.80 -23.23 33.49
N ASN A 412 12.59 -23.41 34.55
CA ASN A 412 12.23 -22.97 35.91
C ASN A 412 11.97 -21.46 36.05
N LYS A 413 12.61 -20.63 35.22
CA LYS A 413 12.42 -19.17 35.20
C LYS A 413 11.58 -18.69 34.03
N GLY A 414 11.13 -19.58 33.13
CA GLY A 414 10.46 -19.18 31.89
C GLY A 414 11.34 -18.39 30.93
N PHE A 415 10.68 -17.65 30.03
CA PHE A 415 11.32 -16.78 29.05
C PHE A 415 11.43 -15.36 29.62
N SER A 416 12.58 -14.71 29.46
CA SER A 416 12.89 -13.40 30.08
C SER A 416 12.30 -12.20 29.35
N ASP A 417 12.05 -12.34 28.05
CA ASP A 417 11.72 -11.21 27.17
C ASP A 417 10.43 -11.51 26.43
N ALA A 418 9.53 -10.53 26.37
CA ALA A 418 8.28 -10.67 25.64
C ALA A 418 8.45 -10.70 24.12
N GLY A 419 7.40 -11.14 23.45
CA GLY A 419 7.29 -11.23 22.01
C GLY A 419 7.34 -12.66 21.51
N TYR A 420 7.32 -12.76 20.18
CA TYR A 420 7.34 -14.05 19.49
C TYR A 420 8.70 -14.72 19.62
N ARG A 421 8.70 -16.01 19.99
CA ARG A 421 9.86 -16.89 20.03
C ARG A 421 9.55 -18.13 19.21
N TRP A 422 10.58 -18.74 18.66
CA TRP A 422 10.46 -20.04 18.02
C TRP A 422 11.55 -20.98 18.52
N LEU A 423 11.18 -22.24 18.71
CA LEU A 423 12.06 -23.28 19.17
C LEU A 423 12.21 -24.33 18.08
N ARG A 424 13.44 -24.81 17.85
CA ARG A 424 13.69 -25.92 16.94
C ARG A 424 13.89 -27.20 17.73
N LEU A 425 12.95 -28.12 17.56
CA LEU A 425 12.98 -29.47 18.10
C LEU A 425 13.51 -30.41 17.01
N LYS A 426 14.51 -31.25 17.31
CA LYS A 426 15.05 -32.25 16.38
C LYS A 426 15.17 -33.62 17.04
N ALA A 427 14.92 -34.67 16.28
CA ALA A 427 15.31 -36.04 16.58
C ALA A 427 16.53 -36.41 15.72
N ILE A 428 17.51 -37.07 16.30
CA ILE A 428 18.81 -37.41 15.69
C ILE A 428 19.04 -38.91 15.87
N ASP A 429 19.43 -39.63 14.82
CA ASP A 429 19.78 -41.06 14.89
C ASP A 429 21.20 -41.31 15.44
N SER A 430 21.55 -42.59 15.62
CA SER A 430 22.87 -43.01 16.13
C SER A 430 24.05 -42.66 15.20
N GLN A 431 23.77 -42.23 13.97
CA GLN A 431 24.77 -41.82 12.99
C GLN A 431 24.92 -40.28 12.93
N GLY A 432 24.16 -39.56 13.75
CA GLY A 432 24.17 -38.09 13.80
C GLY A 432 23.27 -37.42 12.75
N ASN A 433 22.42 -38.18 12.05
CA ASN A 433 21.50 -37.61 11.07
C ASN A 433 20.21 -37.15 11.74
N VAL A 434 19.71 -35.98 11.34
CA VAL A 434 18.38 -35.50 11.80
C VAL A 434 17.30 -36.34 11.13
N THR A 435 16.56 -37.12 11.92
CA THR A 435 15.49 -37.99 11.46
C THR A 435 14.12 -37.32 11.50
N ALA A 436 13.95 -36.30 12.34
CA ALA A 436 12.78 -35.41 12.34
C ALA A 436 13.15 -34.02 12.87
N SER A 437 12.44 -32.99 12.42
CA SER A 437 12.60 -31.60 12.87
C SER A 437 11.23 -30.93 12.93
N GLN A 438 11.00 -30.09 13.93
CA GLN A 438 9.78 -29.29 14.08
C GLN A 438 10.14 -27.91 14.63
N VAL A 439 9.49 -26.86 14.11
CA VAL A 439 9.53 -25.52 14.72
C VAL A 439 8.30 -25.34 15.62
N ILE A 440 8.53 -25.02 16.89
CA ILE A 440 7.51 -24.71 17.89
C ILE A 440 7.47 -23.19 18.05
N ASN A 441 6.32 -22.58 17.81
CA ASN A 441 6.17 -21.14 17.99
C ASN A 441 5.56 -20.85 19.36
N ILE A 442 6.20 -19.95 20.11
CA ILE A 442 5.80 -19.56 21.46
C ILE A 442 5.68 -18.05 21.51
N THR A 443 4.52 -17.53 21.91
CA THR A 443 4.36 -16.12 22.26
C THR A 443 4.72 -15.94 23.74
N VAL A 444 5.70 -15.08 24.04
CA VAL A 444 6.02 -14.71 25.41
C VAL A 444 5.30 -13.40 25.73
N SER A 445 4.33 -13.43 26.62
CA SER A 445 3.45 -12.28 26.90
C SER A 445 3.84 -11.60 28.21
N GLU A 446 3.68 -10.27 28.26
CA GLU A 446 3.87 -9.45 29.47
C GLU A 446 2.58 -9.28 30.30
N ASN A 447 1.42 -9.53 29.69
CA ASN A 447 0.13 -9.24 30.30
C ASN A 447 -0.50 -10.47 30.96
N ALA A 448 -0.45 -10.52 32.30
CA ALA A 448 -1.02 -11.60 33.11
C ALA A 448 -2.56 -11.72 33.05
N MET A 449 -3.28 -10.72 32.51
CA MET A 449 -4.76 -10.71 32.49
C MET A 449 -5.39 -11.63 31.42
N THR A 450 -4.60 -12.15 30.47
CA THR A 450 -5.09 -13.08 29.43
C THR A 450 -4.19 -14.29 29.20
N VAL A 451 -3.15 -14.46 30.03
CA VAL A 451 -2.22 -15.58 29.91
C VAL A 451 -2.89 -16.84 30.45
N GLY A 452 -2.98 -17.87 29.60
CA GLY A 452 -3.49 -19.19 29.95
C GLY A 452 -4.91 -19.48 29.44
N GLU A 453 -5.63 -18.47 28.94
CA GLU A 453 -6.93 -18.67 28.29
C GLU A 453 -6.77 -18.85 26.78
N SER A 454 -7.33 -19.94 26.25
CA SER A 454 -7.31 -20.25 24.83
C SER A 454 -8.14 -19.25 24.04
N LEU A 455 -7.59 -18.74 22.93
CA LEU A 455 -8.40 -18.05 21.93
C LEU A 455 -9.44 -19.04 21.40
N THR A 456 -10.70 -18.65 21.45
CA THR A 456 -11.82 -19.50 21.01
C THR A 456 -12.56 -18.81 19.88
N LEU A 457 -12.77 -19.54 18.80
CA LEU A 457 -13.55 -19.12 17.64
C LEU A 457 -14.92 -19.78 17.69
N GLU A 458 -15.97 -18.98 17.86
CA GLU A 458 -17.37 -19.42 17.81
C GLU A 458 -17.92 -19.18 16.40
N ILE A 459 -18.56 -20.20 15.81
CA ILE A 459 -19.27 -20.08 14.53
C ILE A 459 -20.68 -19.58 14.81
N LEU A 460 -21.02 -18.39 14.31
CA LEU A 460 -22.33 -17.76 14.53
C LEU A 460 -23.37 -18.26 13.52
N GLU A 461 -22.95 -18.46 12.26
CA GLU A 461 -23.79 -18.94 11.17
C GLU A 461 -23.09 -20.05 10.38
N ASP A 462 -23.87 -20.93 9.74
CA ASP A 462 -23.33 -21.97 8.85
C ASP A 462 -22.43 -21.34 7.78
N THR A 463 -21.16 -21.73 7.78
CA THR A 463 -20.15 -21.10 6.93
C THR A 463 -19.15 -22.12 6.39
N LEU A 464 -18.18 -21.65 5.62
CA LEU A 464 -17.13 -22.47 5.02
C LEU A 464 -15.77 -22.08 5.59
N PHE A 465 -15.05 -23.06 6.14
CA PHE A 465 -13.63 -22.95 6.42
C PHE A 465 -12.84 -23.26 5.14
N LYS A 466 -12.05 -22.31 4.66
CA LYS A 466 -11.46 -22.32 3.31
C LYS A 466 -9.93 -22.29 3.37
N VAL A 467 -9.26 -22.83 2.35
CA VAL A 467 -7.78 -22.72 2.22
C VAL A 467 -7.31 -21.35 1.73
N VAL A 468 -8.20 -20.53 1.17
CA VAL A 468 -7.96 -19.17 0.68
C VAL A 468 -9.23 -18.30 0.84
N PRO A 469 -9.13 -16.97 0.99
CA PRO A 469 -10.28 -16.08 1.22
C PRO A 469 -11.07 -15.73 -0.06
N PHE A 470 -11.07 -16.62 -1.06
CA PHE A 470 -11.82 -16.40 -2.32
C PHE A 470 -13.31 -16.74 -2.16
N ASP A 471 -14.11 -16.31 -3.15
CA ASP A 471 -15.51 -16.70 -3.27
C ASP A 471 -15.61 -18.24 -3.20
N SER A 472 -16.47 -18.71 -2.31
CA SER A 472 -16.75 -20.13 -2.11
C SER A 472 -17.14 -20.86 -3.39
N ALA A 473 -17.77 -20.20 -4.36
CA ALA A 473 -18.11 -20.76 -5.66
C ALA A 473 -16.87 -21.10 -6.51
N SER A 474 -15.76 -20.39 -6.32
CA SER A 474 -14.48 -20.62 -7.03
C SER A 474 -13.65 -21.76 -6.42
N LEU A 475 -14.00 -22.21 -5.21
CA LEU A 475 -13.26 -23.22 -4.46
C LEU A 475 -13.89 -24.61 -4.58
N ASN A 476 -13.06 -25.61 -4.83
CA ASN A 476 -13.50 -27.01 -4.91
C ASN A 476 -13.65 -27.66 -3.52
N GLN A 477 -14.20 -28.87 -3.46
CA GLN A 477 -14.49 -29.57 -2.20
C GLN A 477 -13.26 -29.97 -1.36
N ARG A 478 -12.04 -29.89 -1.92
CA ARG A 478 -10.79 -30.06 -1.15
C ARG A 478 -10.25 -28.74 -0.59
N GLN A 479 -10.82 -27.62 -0.99
CA GLN A 479 -10.39 -26.27 -0.65
C GLN A 479 -11.38 -25.54 0.27
N LYS A 480 -12.52 -26.15 0.57
CA LYS A 480 -13.52 -25.64 1.53
C LYS A 480 -14.17 -26.79 2.28
N ILE A 481 -14.55 -26.56 3.53
CA ILE A 481 -15.40 -27.45 4.30
C ILE A 481 -16.45 -26.67 5.08
N ALA A 482 -17.67 -27.21 5.17
CA ALA A 482 -18.73 -26.62 5.96
C ALA A 482 -18.44 -26.76 7.46
N VAL A 483 -18.56 -25.64 8.18
CA VAL A 483 -18.60 -25.59 9.63
C VAL A 483 -19.96 -25.02 10.04
N LYS A 484 -20.56 -25.60 11.06
CA LYS A 484 -21.94 -25.36 11.47
C LYS A 484 -22.02 -24.31 12.57
N ALA A 485 -23.10 -23.55 12.56
CA ALA A 485 -23.43 -22.61 13.64
C ALA A 485 -23.39 -23.33 15.01
N GLY A 486 -22.83 -22.65 16.01
CA GLY A 486 -22.64 -23.16 17.37
C GLY A 486 -21.36 -23.97 17.58
N GLN A 487 -20.58 -24.28 16.53
CA GLN A 487 -19.28 -24.92 16.71
C GLN A 487 -18.26 -23.94 17.31
N THR A 488 -17.37 -24.46 18.15
CA THR A 488 -16.27 -23.70 18.75
C THR A 488 -14.93 -24.36 18.46
N PHE A 489 -13.92 -23.57 18.10
CA PHE A 489 -12.57 -24.04 17.82
C PHE A 489 -11.53 -23.28 18.63
N ASN A 490 -10.53 -23.97 19.15
CA ASN A 490 -9.37 -23.32 19.74
C ASN A 490 -8.46 -22.78 18.65
N VAL A 491 -7.96 -21.56 18.83
CA VAL A 491 -7.15 -20.81 17.86
C VAL A 491 -5.76 -20.60 18.44
N ILE A 492 -4.73 -20.98 17.68
CA ILE A 492 -3.33 -20.72 17.99
C ILE A 492 -2.94 -19.31 17.52
N LYS A 493 -3.38 -18.94 16.31
CA LYS A 493 -3.02 -17.66 15.68
C LYS A 493 -4.16 -17.17 14.81
N TYR A 494 -4.31 -15.85 14.71
CA TYR A 494 -5.28 -15.23 13.83
C TYR A 494 -4.71 -14.01 13.09
N GLY A 495 -5.42 -13.57 12.08
CA GLY A 495 -5.20 -12.33 11.37
C GLY A 495 -6.39 -12.01 10.46
N LEU A 496 -6.35 -10.86 9.80
CA LEU A 496 -7.38 -10.45 8.86
C LEU A 496 -6.81 -10.38 7.43
N VAL A 497 -7.60 -10.77 6.44
CA VAL A 497 -7.34 -10.52 5.02
C VAL A 497 -8.65 -10.56 4.24
N ASP A 498 -8.90 -9.58 3.37
CA ASP A 498 -10.03 -9.54 2.43
C ASP A 498 -11.40 -9.89 3.06
N GLY A 499 -11.72 -9.33 4.24
CA GLY A 499 -12.99 -9.61 4.95
C GLY A 499 -13.08 -11.02 5.54
N HIS A 500 -11.95 -11.72 5.69
CA HIS A 500 -11.88 -13.04 6.27
C HIS A 500 -10.92 -13.08 7.46
N LEU A 501 -11.36 -13.75 8.52
CA LEU A 501 -10.51 -14.15 9.62
C LEU A 501 -9.65 -15.33 9.14
N LYS A 502 -8.35 -15.13 8.99
CA LYS A 502 -7.39 -16.21 8.77
C LYS A 502 -6.96 -16.74 10.12
N VAL A 503 -7.07 -18.05 10.31
CA VAL A 503 -6.79 -18.70 11.59
C VAL A 503 -5.87 -19.89 11.41
N VAL A 504 -5.05 -20.13 12.42
CA VAL A 504 -4.41 -21.41 12.69
C VAL A 504 -5.15 -21.98 13.89
N LEU A 505 -5.89 -23.06 13.69
CA LEU A 505 -6.61 -23.80 14.71
C LEU A 505 -5.66 -24.74 15.45
N GLU A 506 -6.03 -25.10 16.68
CA GLU A 506 -5.32 -26.11 17.45
C GLU A 506 -5.48 -27.50 16.84
N ASN A 507 -6.69 -27.83 16.38
CA ASN A 507 -7.02 -29.11 15.75
C ASN A 507 -7.28 -28.93 14.25
N THR A 508 -6.91 -29.95 13.45
CA THR A 508 -7.14 -29.94 12.00
C THR A 508 -8.61 -30.21 11.67
N ILE A 509 -9.10 -29.57 10.60
CA ILE A 509 -10.40 -29.85 9.99
C ILE A 509 -10.13 -30.44 8.59
N PRO A 510 -10.14 -31.77 8.41
CA PRO A 510 -9.96 -32.38 7.09
C PRO A 510 -11.07 -31.96 6.12
N PRO A 511 -10.81 -31.71 4.83
CA PRO A 511 -9.52 -31.85 4.14
C PRO A 511 -8.60 -30.61 4.23
N ILE A 512 -9.06 -29.52 4.87
CA ILE A 512 -8.38 -28.21 4.87
C ILE A 512 -7.12 -28.20 5.74
N GLY A 513 -7.15 -28.90 6.87
CA GLY A 513 -6.08 -28.88 7.86
C GLY A 513 -6.36 -27.87 8.98
N ASN A 514 -5.32 -27.37 9.64
CA ASN A 514 -5.45 -26.45 10.77
C ASN A 514 -5.37 -24.97 10.36
N PHE A 515 -4.92 -24.66 9.15
CA PHE A 515 -4.85 -23.29 8.65
C PHE A 515 -5.96 -23.03 7.63
N GLY A 516 -6.66 -21.92 7.79
CA GLY A 516 -7.70 -21.53 6.83
C GLY A 516 -8.37 -20.20 7.14
N TYR A 517 -9.42 -19.92 6.38
CA TYR A 517 -10.10 -18.63 6.32
C TYR A 517 -11.59 -18.82 6.58
N LEU A 518 -12.17 -17.94 7.39
CA LEU A 518 -13.60 -17.85 7.66
C LEU A 518 -14.08 -16.44 7.37
N TYR A 519 -15.27 -16.30 6.82
CA TYR A 519 -15.88 -15.00 6.62
C TYR A 519 -16.16 -14.35 7.97
N THR A 520 -15.71 -13.11 8.18
CA THR A 520 -15.69 -12.48 9.51
C THR A 520 -17.06 -12.39 10.14
N ASP A 521 -18.09 -12.04 9.37
CA ASP A 521 -19.43 -11.77 9.91
C ASP A 521 -20.11 -13.04 10.46
N TYR A 522 -19.61 -14.22 10.07
CA TYR A 522 -20.18 -15.52 10.47
C TYR A 522 -19.45 -16.14 11.66
N VAL A 523 -18.47 -15.45 12.23
CA VAL A 523 -17.64 -15.97 13.32
C VAL A 523 -17.39 -14.93 14.40
N ARG A 524 -17.09 -15.40 15.61
CA ARG A 524 -16.71 -14.54 16.73
C ARG A 524 -15.47 -15.07 17.41
N LEU A 525 -14.42 -14.25 17.43
CA LEU A 525 -13.18 -14.58 18.14
C LEU A 525 -13.24 -14.03 19.57
N LYS A 526 -12.91 -14.87 20.55
CA LYS A 526 -12.86 -14.51 21.97
C LYS A 526 -11.55 -14.92 22.61
N LYS A 527 -11.13 -14.18 23.63
CA LYS A 527 -10.14 -14.61 24.62
C LYS A 527 -10.80 -14.51 26.00
N GLY A 528 -11.15 -15.65 26.59
CA GLY A 528 -12.03 -15.67 27.77
C GLY A 528 -13.39 -15.04 27.50
N SER A 529 -13.73 -14.03 28.29
CA SER A 529 -14.95 -13.22 28.13
C SER A 529 -14.82 -12.06 27.14
N GLU A 530 -13.61 -11.72 26.68
CA GLU A 530 -13.37 -10.60 25.78
C GLU A 530 -13.66 -11.00 24.32
N VAL A 531 -14.44 -10.17 23.61
CA VAL A 531 -14.80 -10.38 22.20
C VAL A 531 -14.00 -9.42 21.31
N PHE A 532 -13.34 -9.97 20.29
CA PHE A 532 -12.63 -9.19 19.28
C PHE A 532 -13.57 -8.81 18.14
N ARG A 533 -13.47 -7.58 17.65
CA ARG A 533 -14.28 -7.00 16.58
C ARG A 533 -13.40 -6.72 15.36
N PHE A 534 -13.91 -6.94 14.16
CA PHE A 534 -13.11 -6.71 12.94
C PHE A 534 -13.77 -5.75 11.96
N ASP A 535 -15.06 -5.48 12.14
CA ASP A 535 -15.80 -4.43 11.47
C ASP A 535 -16.12 -3.30 12.45
N ILE A 536 -16.10 -2.07 11.95
CA ILE A 536 -16.48 -0.87 12.68
C ILE A 536 -17.98 -0.88 13.02
N ASP A 537 -18.82 -1.51 12.18
CA ASP A 537 -20.27 -1.58 12.38
C ASP A 537 -20.65 -2.50 13.56
N GLU A 538 -19.75 -3.40 13.98
CA GLU A 538 -19.94 -4.27 15.14
C GLU A 538 -19.52 -3.63 16.47
N VAL A 539 -18.91 -2.44 16.41
CA VAL A 539 -18.46 -1.72 17.59
C VAL A 539 -19.68 -1.08 18.25
N PRO A 540 -20.04 -1.44 19.51
CA PRO A 540 -21.23 -0.92 20.16
C PRO A 540 -21.17 0.59 20.25
N ASP A 541 -22.24 1.32 19.97
CA ASP A 541 -22.29 2.73 20.33
C ASP A 541 -22.38 2.86 21.86
N THR A 542 -21.61 3.76 22.44
CA THR A 542 -21.49 3.92 23.90
C THR A 542 -21.51 5.39 24.26
N ASP A 543 -21.96 5.72 25.46
CA ASP A 543 -22.04 7.09 26.00
C ASP A 543 -20.67 7.82 26.18
N VAL A 544 -19.58 7.32 25.59
CA VAL A 544 -18.27 7.98 25.54
C VAL A 544 -18.10 8.79 24.27
N THR A 545 -17.14 9.73 24.27
CA THR A 545 -16.90 10.66 23.16
C THR A 545 -16.63 9.99 21.82
N ALA A 546 -15.99 8.82 21.80
CA ALA A 546 -15.77 7.97 20.62
C ALA A 546 -15.27 6.57 21.06
N GLN A 547 -15.18 5.64 20.11
CA GLN A 547 -14.46 4.38 20.26
C GLN A 547 -13.35 4.24 19.23
N MET A 548 -12.33 3.45 19.56
CA MET A 548 -11.22 3.10 18.69
C MET A 548 -11.20 1.59 18.45
N LEU A 549 -11.26 1.17 17.19
CA LEU A 549 -11.08 -0.19 16.72
C LEU A 549 -9.67 -0.38 16.15
N VAL A 550 -8.98 -1.44 16.54
CA VAL A 550 -7.65 -1.79 16.02
C VAL A 550 -7.79 -2.66 14.77
N MET A 551 -7.48 -2.12 13.60
CA MET A 551 -7.58 -2.80 12.30
C MET A 551 -6.31 -3.58 11.92
N GLU A 552 -5.20 -3.28 12.59
CA GLU A 552 -3.93 -3.99 12.44
C GLU A 552 -3.19 -3.98 13.79
N THR A 553 -2.58 -5.11 14.16
CA THR A 553 -1.78 -5.20 15.39
C THR A 553 -0.71 -4.11 15.39
N THR A 554 -0.75 -3.24 16.37
CA THR A 554 0.08 -2.03 16.42
C THR A 554 0.56 -1.72 17.83
N LYS A 555 1.19 -0.55 18.02
CA LYS A 555 1.63 -0.06 19.32
C LYS A 555 0.98 1.27 19.63
N ILE A 556 0.51 1.42 20.87
CA ILE A 556 0.24 2.73 21.46
C ILE A 556 1.52 3.23 22.13
N LYS A 557 1.90 4.47 21.83
CA LYS A 557 3.21 5.02 22.23
C LYS A 557 3.05 6.28 23.07
N ALA A 558 3.97 6.55 23.99
CA ALA A 558 4.00 7.78 24.77
C ALA A 558 4.33 9.01 23.91
N LYS A 559 5.01 8.81 22.77
CA LYS A 559 5.38 9.86 21.80
C LYS A 559 5.21 9.35 20.36
N PRO A 560 4.89 10.21 19.39
CA PRO A 560 4.76 9.83 17.98
C PRO A 560 6.13 9.74 17.29
N VAL A 561 7.00 8.85 17.81
CA VAL A 561 8.32 8.52 17.25
C VAL A 561 8.40 7.01 17.01
N ASP A 562 9.49 6.54 16.39
CA ASP A 562 9.74 5.10 16.27
C ASP A 562 9.85 4.45 17.66
N SER A 563 9.21 3.30 17.83
CA SER A 563 9.26 2.54 19.09
C SER A 563 10.65 2.03 19.43
N SER A 564 11.55 1.87 18.45
CA SER A 564 12.96 1.52 18.71
C SER A 564 13.71 2.58 19.54
N ASN A 565 13.18 3.80 19.58
CA ASN A 565 13.75 4.94 20.31
C ASN A 565 13.02 5.21 21.64
N LEU A 566 12.15 4.29 22.08
CA LEU A 566 11.35 4.40 23.30
C LEU A 566 11.75 3.29 24.27
N ASP A 567 11.72 3.61 25.56
CA ASP A 567 11.84 2.61 26.62
C ASP A 567 10.66 1.63 26.56
N PRO A 568 10.82 0.34 26.93
CA PRO A 568 9.72 -0.62 26.95
C PRO A 568 8.47 -0.15 27.71
N GLN A 569 8.61 0.65 28.78
CA GLN A 569 7.46 1.19 29.52
C GLN A 569 6.72 2.33 28.78
N GLN A 570 7.29 2.83 27.68
CA GLN A 570 6.76 3.96 26.90
C GLN A 570 5.92 3.54 25.70
N PHE A 571 5.64 2.24 25.53
CA PHE A 571 4.68 1.76 24.56
C PHE A 571 4.02 0.46 25.04
N GLU A 572 2.83 0.16 24.52
CA GLU A 572 2.17 -1.13 24.71
C GLU A 572 1.68 -1.66 23.35
N GLN A 573 1.59 -2.98 23.20
CA GLN A 573 1.03 -3.61 22.01
C GLN A 573 -0.50 -3.63 22.06
N LEU A 574 -1.13 -3.19 20.98
CA LEU A 574 -2.57 -3.33 20.73
C LEU A 574 -2.78 -4.43 19.69
N LEU A 575 -3.62 -5.41 20.01
CA LEU A 575 -3.90 -6.53 19.12
C LEU A 575 -5.01 -6.18 18.13
N LEU A 576 -4.89 -6.73 16.93
CA LEU A 576 -5.93 -6.71 15.90
C LEU A 576 -7.29 -7.09 16.50
N GLY A 577 -8.26 -6.23 16.29
CA GLY A 577 -9.66 -6.40 16.67
C GLY A 577 -10.02 -6.02 18.10
N GLN A 578 -9.07 -5.48 18.87
CA GLN A 578 -9.40 -4.87 20.15
C GLN A 578 -10.16 -3.55 19.96
N THR A 579 -11.04 -3.26 20.90
CA THR A 579 -11.84 -2.02 20.96
C THR A 579 -11.54 -1.26 22.25
N PHE A 580 -11.34 0.06 22.14
CA PHE A 580 -11.10 0.93 23.29
C PHE A 580 -12.07 2.11 23.29
N ALA A 581 -12.76 2.32 24.40
CA ALA A 581 -13.50 3.56 24.62
C ALA A 581 -12.52 4.74 24.75
N ILE A 582 -12.78 5.85 24.05
CA ILE A 582 -11.94 7.04 24.07
C ILE A 582 -12.74 8.29 24.48
N LYS A 583 -12.10 9.14 25.29
CA LYS A 583 -12.66 10.41 25.79
C LYS A 583 -12.29 11.60 24.89
N GLY A 584 -11.28 11.44 24.04
CA GLY A 584 -10.89 12.46 23.07
C GLY A 584 -9.74 12.05 22.18
N TYR A 585 -9.54 12.82 21.11
CA TYR A 585 -8.50 12.55 20.12
C TYR A 585 -7.92 13.84 19.50
N ALA A 586 -6.78 13.71 18.83
CA ALA A 586 -6.19 14.73 17.97
C ALA A 586 -5.38 14.10 16.84
N SER A 587 -5.50 14.62 15.61
CA SER A 587 -4.65 14.21 14.48
C SER A 587 -3.32 14.96 14.52
N ILE A 588 -2.21 14.24 14.63
CA ILE A 588 -0.87 14.86 14.69
C ILE A 588 0.22 13.91 14.19
N LYS A 589 1.07 14.39 13.27
CA LYS A 589 2.27 13.68 12.78
C LYS A 589 1.99 12.23 12.34
N GLY A 590 0.92 12.00 11.59
CA GLY A 590 0.54 10.65 11.13
C GLY A 590 0.12 9.72 12.28
N HIS A 591 -0.39 10.27 13.38
CA HIS A 591 -0.91 9.48 14.50
C HIS A 591 -2.20 10.12 15.01
N PHE A 592 -3.11 9.29 15.50
CA PHE A 592 -4.11 9.77 16.45
C PHE A 592 -3.46 9.81 17.85
N ARG A 593 -3.44 10.98 18.47
CA ARG A 593 -3.26 11.10 19.93
C ARG A 593 -4.61 10.81 20.56
N VAL A 594 -4.74 9.73 21.32
CA VAL A 594 -6.00 9.33 21.97
C VAL A 594 -5.92 9.47 23.48
N THR A 595 -7.04 9.78 24.12
CA THR A 595 -7.26 9.61 25.56
C THR A 595 -8.24 8.46 25.75
N LEU A 596 -7.76 7.36 26.32
CA LEU A 596 -8.55 6.18 26.64
C LEU A 596 -9.43 6.43 27.87
N ALA A 597 -10.62 5.84 27.88
CA ALA A 597 -11.53 5.94 29.01
C ALA A 597 -11.04 5.15 30.23
N GLN A 598 -10.35 4.02 29.98
CA GLN A 598 -9.71 3.16 30.97
C GLN A 598 -8.19 3.11 30.72
N SER A 599 -7.43 2.94 31.81
CA SER A 599 -5.97 2.84 31.71
C SER A 599 -5.55 1.47 31.21
N ILE A 600 -4.59 1.45 30.28
CA ILE A 600 -3.84 0.23 29.98
C ILE A 600 -2.86 0.00 31.15
N PRO A 601 -2.85 -1.19 31.78
CA PRO A 601 -1.89 -1.52 32.84
C PRO A 601 -0.45 -1.27 32.38
N GLY A 602 0.38 -0.65 33.22
CA GLY A 602 1.79 -0.37 32.90
C GLY A 602 2.05 0.81 31.95
N PHE A 603 1.07 1.21 31.13
CA PHE A 603 1.24 2.30 30.15
C PHE A 603 0.52 3.60 30.54
N GLY A 604 -0.77 3.53 30.89
CA GLY A 604 -1.61 4.70 31.18
C GLY A 604 -2.80 4.90 30.24
N THR A 605 -3.38 6.10 30.25
CA THR A 605 -4.62 6.43 29.52
C THR A 605 -4.37 7.23 28.24
N VAL A 606 -3.14 7.60 27.91
CA VAL A 606 -2.88 8.48 26.77
C VAL A 606 -1.67 8.03 25.98
N GLY A 607 -1.89 7.85 24.68
CA GLY A 607 -0.79 7.64 23.74
C GLY A 607 -1.11 8.04 22.32
N TYR A 608 -0.18 7.70 21.45
CA TYR A 608 -0.19 7.95 20.01
C TYR A 608 -0.25 6.62 19.29
N VAL A 609 -1.24 6.45 18.42
CA VAL A 609 -1.44 5.25 17.60
C VAL A 609 -1.36 5.63 16.13
N TYR A 610 -0.72 4.80 15.31
CA TYR A 610 -0.58 5.07 13.88
C TYR A 610 -1.95 5.04 13.20
N TRP A 611 -2.28 6.09 12.46
CA TRP A 611 -3.65 6.34 12.03
C TRP A 611 -4.20 5.29 11.05
N GLN A 612 -3.36 4.63 10.25
CA GLN A 612 -3.81 3.61 9.29
C GLN A 612 -4.12 2.26 9.96
N HIS A 613 -3.68 2.06 11.20
CA HIS A 613 -3.89 0.80 11.92
C HIS A 613 -5.15 0.83 12.80
N VAL A 614 -5.84 1.96 12.87
CA VAL A 614 -7.02 2.12 13.72
C VAL A 614 -8.13 2.85 12.99
N LYS A 615 -9.36 2.57 13.36
CA LYS A 615 -10.54 3.36 13.00
C LYS A 615 -11.17 3.94 14.25
N LEU A 616 -11.60 5.19 14.17
CA LEU A 616 -12.29 5.88 15.26
C LEU A 616 -13.76 6.04 14.85
N ILE A 617 -14.70 5.76 15.74
CA ILE A 617 -16.14 5.92 15.50
C ILE A 617 -16.76 6.79 16.60
N ARG A 618 -17.69 7.66 16.20
CA ARG A 618 -18.49 8.48 17.09
C ARG A 618 -19.88 8.64 16.51
N ASP A 619 -20.91 8.42 17.33
CA ASP A 619 -22.31 8.60 16.93
C ASP A 619 -22.64 7.85 15.62
N GLY A 620 -22.10 6.64 15.47
CA GLY A 620 -22.23 5.81 14.26
C GLY A 620 -21.41 6.26 13.04
N GLN A 621 -20.58 7.30 13.13
CA GLN A 621 -19.78 7.82 12.01
C GLN A 621 -18.27 7.65 12.21
N GLU A 622 -17.59 7.21 11.15
CA GLU A 622 -16.12 7.11 11.13
C GLU A 622 -15.46 8.49 11.18
N ILE A 623 -14.51 8.67 12.10
CA ILE A 623 -13.68 9.85 12.22
C ILE A 623 -12.42 9.65 11.38
N GLY A 624 -12.35 10.33 10.24
CA GLY A 624 -11.17 10.32 9.38
C GLY A 624 -9.95 11.02 9.99
N TYR A 625 -8.75 10.57 9.62
CA TYR A 625 -7.52 11.27 9.95
C TYR A 625 -7.38 12.52 9.08
N ASP A 626 -7.56 13.69 9.69
CA ASP A 626 -7.33 14.98 9.04
C ASP A 626 -5.89 15.48 9.30
N PRO A 627 -4.99 15.49 8.29
CA PRO A 627 -3.62 15.99 8.43
C PRO A 627 -3.56 17.51 8.68
N ASP A 628 -4.63 18.25 8.35
CA ASP A 628 -4.77 19.69 8.55
C ASP A 628 -5.65 20.03 9.75
N ALA A 629 -5.97 19.04 10.60
CA ALA A 629 -6.74 19.27 11.82
C ALA A 629 -6.11 20.38 12.67
N ILE A 630 -6.97 21.20 13.27
CA ILE A 630 -6.52 22.25 14.18
C ILE A 630 -6.17 21.60 15.52
N THR A 631 -4.94 21.83 15.97
CA THR A 631 -4.46 21.37 17.27
C THR A 631 -3.94 22.52 18.09
N LEU A 632 -4.07 22.38 19.41
CA LEU A 632 -3.53 23.28 20.42
C LEU A 632 -2.49 22.52 21.23
N THR A 633 -1.27 23.06 21.30
CA THR A 633 -0.20 22.52 22.15
C THR A 633 0.04 23.44 23.34
N VAL A 634 0.10 22.87 24.54
CA VAL A 634 0.37 23.60 25.79
C VAL A 634 1.87 23.83 25.93
N LEU A 635 2.31 25.09 25.89
CA LEU A 635 3.72 25.48 26.01
C LEU A 635 4.13 25.80 27.45
N GLU A 636 3.18 26.23 28.27
CA GLU A 636 3.35 26.50 29.70
C GLU A 636 2.12 25.98 30.46
N LYS A 637 2.32 25.54 31.70
CA LYS A 637 1.21 25.05 32.53
C LYS A 637 0.14 26.13 32.64
N THR A 638 -1.06 25.84 32.14
CA THR A 638 -2.15 26.81 32.08
C THR A 638 -3.49 26.16 32.43
N VAL A 639 -4.52 26.98 32.58
CA VAL A 639 -5.87 26.54 32.94
C VAL A 639 -6.86 26.86 31.82
N LEU A 640 -7.74 25.90 31.54
CA LEU A 640 -8.95 26.13 30.76
C LEU A 640 -10.07 26.54 31.72
N LYS A 641 -10.79 27.61 31.40
CA LYS A 641 -11.74 28.27 32.33
C LYS A 641 -13.14 28.32 31.76
N LYS A 642 -14.18 28.25 32.58
CA LYS A 642 -15.57 28.44 32.10
C LYS A 642 -15.92 29.90 31.79
N GLN A 643 -15.14 30.85 32.30
CA GLN A 643 -15.33 32.28 32.08
C GLN A 643 -13.99 32.98 31.77
N PRO A 644 -13.99 34.06 30.98
CA PRO A 644 -12.78 34.79 30.59
C PRO A 644 -12.33 35.79 31.68
N ILE A 645 -12.27 35.34 32.94
CA ILE A 645 -11.80 36.13 34.09
C ILE A 645 -10.54 35.51 34.70
N ASP A 646 -9.93 36.20 35.67
CA ASP A 646 -8.75 35.69 36.38
C ASP A 646 -9.04 34.34 37.04
N SER A 647 -8.15 33.37 36.84
CA SER A 647 -8.29 32.01 37.39
C SER A 647 -8.33 31.95 38.92
N SER A 648 -7.78 32.94 39.61
CA SER A 648 -7.84 33.07 41.07
C SER A 648 -9.24 33.36 41.59
N LYS A 649 -10.14 33.87 40.73
CA LYS A 649 -11.53 34.21 41.07
C LYS A 649 -12.53 33.11 40.73
N LEU A 650 -12.05 32.00 40.15
CA LEU A 650 -12.89 30.87 39.74
C LEU A 650 -12.86 29.74 40.76
N SER A 651 -14.00 29.06 40.92
CA SER A 651 -14.10 27.83 41.69
C SER A 651 -13.34 26.69 41.00
N ASP A 652 -12.99 25.63 41.74
CA ASP A 652 -12.30 24.48 41.17
C ASP A 652 -13.15 23.73 40.11
N SER A 653 -14.48 23.81 40.16
CA SER A 653 -15.37 23.27 39.11
C SER A 653 -15.45 24.13 37.84
N ASP A 654 -14.91 25.35 37.88
CA ASP A 654 -14.92 26.30 36.75
C ASP A 654 -13.56 26.44 36.08
N ARG A 655 -12.57 25.64 36.49
CA ARG A 655 -11.24 25.60 35.90
C ARG A 655 -10.70 24.17 35.85
N THR A 656 -9.90 23.87 34.84
CA THR A 656 -9.15 22.62 34.75
C THR A 656 -7.75 22.86 34.24
N THR A 657 -6.77 22.13 34.78
CA THR A 657 -5.36 22.32 34.41
C THR A 657 -5.05 21.53 33.16
N LEU A 658 -4.42 22.18 32.18
CA LEU A 658 -3.91 21.51 30.99
C LEU A 658 -2.42 21.14 31.22
N PRO A 659 -2.01 19.86 31.08
CA PRO A 659 -0.62 19.46 31.28
C PRO A 659 0.32 20.08 30.25
N LEU A 660 1.54 20.42 30.69
CA LEU A 660 2.61 20.92 29.83
C LEU A 660 2.94 19.91 28.71
N GLY A 661 3.12 20.40 27.48
CA GLY A 661 3.46 19.58 26.31
C GLY A 661 2.28 18.77 25.74
N ARG A 662 1.11 18.81 26.38
CA ARG A 662 -0.09 18.13 25.90
C ARG A 662 -0.59 18.78 24.62
N VAL A 663 -0.95 17.94 23.64
CA VAL A 663 -1.57 18.35 22.38
C VAL A 663 -3.05 18.03 22.44
N TYR A 664 -3.96 18.96 22.15
CA TYR A 664 -5.40 18.77 22.07
C TYR A 664 -5.92 19.03 20.65
N GLY A 665 -6.91 18.26 20.20
CA GLY A 665 -7.67 18.56 19.00
C GLY A 665 -8.66 19.69 19.28
N VAL A 666 -8.77 20.65 18.37
CA VAL A 666 -9.68 21.81 18.49
C VAL A 666 -10.81 21.69 17.48
N LYS A 667 -12.04 21.60 17.98
CA LYS A 667 -13.27 21.57 17.17
C LYS A 667 -13.63 22.97 16.65
N SER A 668 -13.54 23.97 17.50
CA SER A 668 -13.79 25.37 17.14
C SER A 668 -13.07 26.32 18.10
N TYR A 669 -12.85 27.55 17.65
CA TYR A 669 -12.30 28.61 18.50
C TYR A 669 -12.88 29.99 18.13
N GLY A 670 -12.84 30.92 19.08
CA GLY A 670 -13.25 32.31 18.90
C GLY A 670 -12.59 33.23 19.91
N LEU A 671 -12.61 34.53 19.67
CA LEU A 671 -12.01 35.54 20.55
C LEU A 671 -13.09 36.19 21.41
N GLU A 672 -12.81 36.28 22.71
CA GLU A 672 -13.72 36.89 23.67
C GLU A 672 -12.92 37.40 24.89
N ASN A 673 -13.03 38.69 25.21
CA ASN A 673 -12.45 39.31 26.41
C ASN A 673 -10.98 38.93 26.69
N ASN A 674 -10.09 39.11 25.70
CA ASN A 674 -8.66 38.77 25.75
C ASN A 674 -8.33 37.26 25.93
N HIS A 675 -9.30 36.38 25.72
CA HIS A 675 -9.13 34.93 25.72
C HIS A 675 -9.50 34.32 24.38
N ILE A 676 -8.95 33.14 24.09
CA ILE A 676 -9.50 32.27 23.05
C ILE A 676 -10.49 31.34 23.74
N LYS A 677 -11.75 31.44 23.35
CA LYS A 677 -12.75 30.42 23.66
C LYS A 677 -12.50 29.25 22.72
N VAL A 678 -12.15 28.09 23.25
CA VAL A 678 -11.91 26.86 22.50
C VAL A 678 -12.96 25.82 22.84
N SER A 679 -13.41 25.05 21.85
CA SER A 679 -14.09 23.78 22.06
C SER A 679 -13.16 22.67 21.60
N LEU A 680 -12.82 21.75 22.50
CA LEU A 680 -11.89 20.65 22.24
C LEU A 680 -12.61 19.44 21.66
N LEU A 681 -11.86 18.55 21.01
CA LEU A 681 -12.30 17.19 20.64
C LEU A 681 -12.12 16.19 21.80
N GLU A 682 -12.01 16.68 23.02
CA GLU A 682 -11.79 15.89 24.24
C GLU A 682 -12.67 16.40 25.36
N GLU A 683 -13.38 15.48 26.01
CA GLU A 683 -14.15 15.76 27.22
C GLU A 683 -13.22 15.72 28.44
N LEU A 684 -13.08 16.86 29.13
CA LEU A 684 -12.25 16.95 30.32
C LEU A 684 -13.08 16.58 31.57
N PRO A 685 -12.57 15.66 32.43
CA PRO A 685 -13.30 15.20 33.60
C PRO A 685 -13.83 16.35 34.46
N ASN A 686 -15.12 16.31 34.79
CA ASN A 686 -15.82 17.31 35.63
C ASN A 686 -15.82 18.76 35.11
N PHE A 687 -15.38 19.00 33.87
CA PHE A 687 -15.29 20.35 33.29
C PHE A 687 -16.08 20.49 31.98
N GLY A 688 -16.05 19.46 31.12
CA GLY A 688 -16.58 19.50 29.75
C GLY A 688 -15.49 19.75 28.71
N ASN A 689 -15.86 20.15 27.49
CA ASN A 689 -14.94 20.33 26.36
C ASN A 689 -14.72 21.79 25.91
N THR A 690 -15.50 22.75 26.43
CA THR A 690 -15.42 24.16 26.01
C THR A 690 -14.95 25.05 27.15
N GLY A 691 -14.02 25.97 26.85
CA GLY A 691 -13.59 26.98 27.82
C GLY A 691 -12.67 28.04 27.23
N TYR A 692 -12.20 28.93 28.09
CA TYR A 692 -11.38 30.09 27.78
C TYR A 692 -9.93 29.85 28.18
N ILE A 693 -9.01 30.12 27.25
CA ILE A 693 -7.57 29.98 27.44
C ILE A 693 -6.84 31.25 27.03
N PHE A 694 -5.75 31.57 27.73
CA PHE A 694 -4.91 32.70 27.37
C PHE A 694 -4.02 32.35 26.15
N PRO A 695 -4.03 33.17 25.09
CA PRO A 695 -3.27 32.89 23.86
C PRO A 695 -1.77 32.64 24.08
N GLN A 696 -1.16 33.32 25.05
CA GLN A 696 0.29 33.31 25.26
C GLN A 696 0.87 31.98 25.77
N TYR A 697 0.04 31.09 26.34
CA TYR A 697 0.50 29.81 26.91
C TYR A 697 0.35 28.62 25.97
N ILE A 698 -0.15 28.87 24.77
CA ILE A 698 -0.52 27.83 23.82
C ILE A 698 -0.05 28.16 22.41
N THR A 699 0.07 27.14 21.58
CA THR A 699 0.33 27.31 20.15
C THR A 699 -0.72 26.56 19.35
N PHE A 700 -1.36 27.28 18.43
CA PHE A 700 -2.25 26.70 17.44
C PHE A 700 -1.46 26.21 16.23
N LYS A 701 -1.81 25.01 15.78
CA LYS A 701 -1.33 24.46 14.52
C LYS A 701 -2.49 24.03 13.66
N ARG A 702 -2.35 24.21 12.35
CA ARG A 702 -3.16 23.56 11.33
C ARG A 702 -2.24 22.58 10.63
N GLY A 703 -2.43 21.30 10.94
CA GLY A 703 -1.45 20.26 10.60
C GLY A 703 -0.05 20.56 11.12
N GLY A 704 0.92 20.62 10.22
CA GLY A 704 2.32 20.94 10.56
C GLY A 704 2.59 22.44 10.81
N ARG A 705 1.67 23.35 10.42
CA ARG A 705 1.93 24.79 10.37
C ARG A 705 1.38 25.52 11.60
N THR A 706 2.24 26.24 12.29
CA THR A 706 1.81 27.17 13.36
C THR A 706 1.08 28.36 12.76
N PHE A 707 -0.04 28.77 13.35
CA PHE A 707 -0.75 29.99 12.97
C PHE A 707 -1.26 30.75 14.20
N ASN A 708 -1.49 32.05 14.03
CA ASN A 708 -2.08 32.88 15.07
C ASN A 708 -3.61 32.94 14.87
N PRO A 709 -4.44 32.58 15.86
CA PRO A 709 -5.90 32.61 15.75
C PRO A 709 -6.52 34.03 15.75
N LEU A 710 -5.72 35.10 15.79
CA LEU A 710 -6.16 36.51 15.73
C LEU A 710 -6.34 37.03 14.27
N PRO A 711 -7.29 37.96 13.98
CA PRO A 711 -7.56 38.43 12.62
C PRO A 711 -6.37 39.21 12.00
N PRO A 712 -6.01 38.96 10.72
CA PRO A 712 -4.83 39.55 10.07
C PRO A 712 -5.01 41.02 9.67
N GLN A 713 -6.25 41.47 9.47
CA GLN A 713 -6.59 42.85 9.17
C GLN A 713 -7.89 43.24 9.85
N LEU A 714 -8.02 44.52 10.18
CA LEU A 714 -9.18 45.08 10.85
C LEU A 714 -9.26 46.57 10.55
N GLU A 715 -10.45 47.07 10.22
CA GLU A 715 -10.71 48.49 10.02
C GLU A 715 -12.04 48.86 10.67
N LEU A 716 -12.01 49.85 11.56
CA LEU A 716 -13.18 50.35 12.27
C LEU A 716 -13.85 51.46 11.44
N ASN A 717 -15.17 51.56 11.55
CA ASN A 717 -15.94 52.58 10.86
C ASN A 717 -15.96 53.92 11.62
N VAL A 718 -14.79 54.44 11.96
CA VAL A 718 -14.62 55.71 12.67
C VAL A 718 -14.79 56.86 11.68
N PRO A 719 -15.65 57.85 11.97
CA PRO A 719 -15.80 59.02 11.12
C PRO A 719 -14.51 59.83 11.08
N TYR A 720 -14.29 60.53 9.97
CA TYR A 720 -13.15 61.43 9.81
C TYR A 720 -13.57 62.87 10.07
N PHE A 721 -12.84 63.57 10.94
CA PHE A 721 -12.96 65.01 11.15
C PHE A 721 -11.62 65.67 10.82
N SER A 722 -11.69 66.79 10.09
CA SER A 722 -10.55 67.62 9.75
C SER A 722 -10.40 68.72 10.79
N GLN A 723 -9.23 68.85 11.39
CA GLN A 723 -9.00 69.94 12.34
C GLN A 723 -8.98 71.31 11.65
N ARG A 724 -8.79 71.35 10.32
CA ARG A 724 -8.79 72.57 9.50
C ARG A 724 -10.19 73.20 9.40
N ASP A 725 -11.22 72.43 9.71
CA ASP A 725 -12.61 72.89 9.71
C ASP A 725 -12.93 73.70 10.97
N ASN A 726 -12.10 73.59 12.02
CA ASN A 726 -12.26 74.40 13.23
C ASN A 726 -12.08 75.89 12.90
N PRO A 727 -13.09 76.75 13.10
CA PRO A 727 -12.98 78.18 12.82
C PRO A 727 -12.03 78.92 13.77
N ARG A 728 -11.60 78.26 14.87
CA ARG A 728 -10.68 78.80 15.88
C ARG A 728 -9.57 77.80 16.15
N PHE A 729 -8.33 78.28 16.24
CA PHE A 729 -7.17 77.48 16.62
C PHE A 729 -6.96 76.21 15.76
N TYR A 730 -7.36 76.20 14.48
CA TYR A 730 -7.20 75.05 13.60
C TYR A 730 -5.76 74.50 13.55
N TRP A 731 -4.77 75.33 13.86
CA TRP A 731 -3.35 74.95 13.96
C TRP A 731 -2.97 74.20 15.25
N SER A 732 -3.91 73.99 16.18
CA SER A 732 -3.65 73.44 17.53
C SER A 732 -4.84 72.64 18.12
N THR A 733 -5.64 72.00 17.27
CA THR A 733 -6.84 71.23 17.69
C THR A 733 -6.77 69.73 17.37
N CYS A 734 -5.60 69.20 17.00
CA CYS A 734 -5.40 67.78 16.65
C CYS A 734 -5.88 66.80 17.75
N ASN A 735 -5.63 67.11 19.03
CA ASN A 735 -6.06 66.31 20.18
C ASN A 735 -7.59 66.20 20.27
N VAL A 736 -8.27 67.34 20.39
CA VAL A 736 -9.73 67.38 20.55
C VAL A 736 -10.45 66.86 19.30
N THR A 737 -9.88 67.05 18.11
CA THR A 737 -10.41 66.50 16.85
C THR A 737 -10.28 64.97 16.81
N SER A 738 -9.13 64.42 17.22
CA SER A 738 -8.93 62.97 17.33
C SER A 738 -9.84 62.32 18.37
N ILE A 739 -9.97 62.94 19.55
CA ILE A 739 -10.89 62.48 20.60
C ILE A 739 -12.35 62.56 20.13
N ALA A 740 -12.74 63.63 19.41
CA ALA A 740 -14.07 63.79 18.84
C ALA A 740 -14.41 62.66 17.86
N MET A 741 -13.47 62.23 17.01
CA MET A 741 -13.66 61.09 16.11
C MET A 741 -13.99 59.80 16.88
N VAL A 742 -13.26 59.51 17.97
CA VAL A 742 -13.51 58.33 18.82
C VAL A 742 -14.84 58.43 19.58
N MET A 743 -15.13 59.59 20.19
CA MET A 743 -16.40 59.79 20.89
C MET A 743 -17.61 59.72 19.95
N TYR A 744 -17.50 60.27 18.75
CA TYR A 744 -18.55 60.20 17.75
C TYR A 744 -18.80 58.77 17.29
N TYR A 745 -17.73 57.98 17.12
CA TYR A 745 -17.81 56.55 16.86
C TYR A 745 -18.59 55.81 17.95
N TYR A 746 -18.41 56.19 19.23
CA TYR A 746 -19.20 55.66 20.35
C TYR A 746 -20.60 56.27 20.49
N GLY A 747 -21.03 57.13 19.57
CA GLY A 747 -22.40 57.65 19.52
C GLY A 747 -22.59 59.05 20.10
N VAL A 748 -21.53 59.72 20.57
CA VAL A 748 -21.63 61.14 20.99
C VAL A 748 -21.97 62.02 19.79
N ARG A 749 -22.85 62.99 19.99
CA ARG A 749 -23.25 63.96 18.97
C ARG A 749 -23.11 65.38 19.53
N PRO A 750 -22.73 66.37 18.71
CA PRO A 750 -22.59 67.75 19.17
C PRO A 750 -23.94 68.33 19.58
N LYS A 751 -23.94 69.19 20.59
CA LYS A 751 -25.10 69.99 21.00
C LYS A 751 -25.24 71.26 20.17
N TYR A 752 -24.13 71.78 19.65
CA TYR A 752 -24.07 72.95 18.77
C TYR A 752 -22.79 72.88 17.91
N GLY A 753 -22.87 73.31 16.66
CA GLY A 753 -21.70 73.31 15.76
C GLY A 753 -21.10 71.91 15.53
N GLN A 754 -19.77 71.85 15.44
CA GLN A 754 -18.99 70.61 15.34
C GLN A 754 -18.62 70.06 16.73
N LEU A 755 -18.41 68.75 16.83
CA LEU A 755 -18.12 68.13 18.13
C LEU A 755 -16.76 68.58 18.65
N GLU A 756 -15.75 68.63 17.78
CA GLU A 756 -14.40 69.10 18.09
C GLU A 756 -14.37 70.56 18.60
N ASP A 757 -15.26 71.43 18.10
CA ASP A 757 -15.43 72.80 18.60
C ASP A 757 -16.04 72.84 20.02
N GLU A 758 -17.03 71.98 20.27
CA GLU A 758 -17.65 71.83 21.59
C GLU A 758 -16.62 71.32 22.61
N LEU A 759 -15.83 70.30 22.23
CA LEU A 759 -14.76 69.76 23.07
C LEU A 759 -13.66 70.80 23.32
N LEU A 760 -13.28 71.58 22.30
CA LEU A 760 -12.33 72.69 22.45
C LEU A 760 -12.84 73.73 23.45
N GLN A 761 -14.11 74.14 23.31
CA GLN A 761 -14.72 75.10 24.22
C GLN A 761 -14.82 74.54 25.65
N TRP A 762 -15.07 73.24 25.80
CA TRP A 762 -15.06 72.59 27.11
C TRP A 762 -13.69 72.72 27.78
N CYS A 763 -12.60 72.43 27.06
CA CYS A 763 -11.25 72.58 27.59
C CYS A 763 -10.99 74.02 28.06
N PHE A 764 -11.36 75.03 27.25
CA PHE A 764 -11.20 76.43 27.61
C PHE A 764 -11.98 76.83 28.86
N ASN A 765 -13.22 76.34 28.98
CA ASN A 765 -14.04 76.62 30.16
C ASN A 765 -13.47 75.94 31.41
N TYR A 766 -12.83 74.78 31.26
CA TYR A 766 -12.29 74.00 32.36
C TYR A 766 -10.94 74.54 32.86
N ALA A 767 -10.03 74.90 31.96
CA ALA A 767 -8.64 75.23 32.30
C ALA A 767 -8.03 76.40 31.50
N GLY A 768 -8.84 77.19 30.78
CA GLY A 768 -8.40 78.36 30.02
C GLY A 768 -7.87 78.06 28.61
N THR A 769 -7.65 79.12 27.83
CA THR A 769 -7.13 79.01 26.45
C THR A 769 -5.75 78.38 26.43
N GLY A 770 -5.54 77.38 25.56
CA GLY A 770 -4.29 76.62 25.45
C GLY A 770 -4.29 75.26 26.16
N SER A 771 -5.33 74.96 26.95
CA SER A 771 -5.44 73.71 27.71
C SER A 771 -5.76 72.47 26.88
N GLN A 772 -6.12 72.62 25.60
CA GLN A 772 -6.50 71.52 24.71
C GLN A 772 -5.32 70.61 24.30
N THR A 773 -4.11 70.90 24.76
CA THR A 773 -2.90 70.09 24.56
C THR A 773 -2.42 69.41 25.85
N ASP A 774 -3.07 69.68 27.00
CA ASP A 774 -2.72 69.07 28.30
C ASP A 774 -3.44 67.74 28.48
N HIS A 775 -2.68 66.64 28.63
CA HIS A 775 -3.24 65.29 28.75
C HIS A 775 -4.13 65.09 29.99
N ASN A 776 -3.90 65.83 31.07
CA ASN A 776 -4.74 65.77 32.27
C ASN A 776 -6.09 66.42 32.02
N VAL A 777 -6.10 67.55 31.29
CA VAL A 777 -7.34 68.22 30.86
C VAL A 777 -8.10 67.34 29.87
N LEU A 778 -7.41 66.73 28.90
CA LEU A 778 -8.03 65.78 27.95
C LEU A 778 -8.60 64.54 28.65
N SER A 779 -7.89 63.99 29.64
CA SER A 779 -8.39 62.87 30.46
C SER A 779 -9.59 63.27 31.33
N ALA A 780 -9.66 64.52 31.78
CA ALA A 780 -10.82 65.06 32.48
C ALA A 780 -12.01 65.24 31.53
N LEU A 781 -11.77 65.78 30.33
CA LEU A 781 -12.76 65.90 29.26
C LEU A 781 -13.39 64.54 28.93
N ILE A 782 -12.57 63.52 28.68
CA ILE A 782 -13.04 62.16 28.34
C ILE A 782 -13.96 61.60 29.43
N ARG A 783 -13.56 61.75 30.70
CA ARG A 783 -14.37 61.33 31.84
C ARG A 783 -15.65 62.14 32.00
N ALA A 784 -15.62 63.44 31.73
CA ALA A 784 -16.79 64.32 31.80
C ALA A 784 -17.87 63.92 30.77
N TYR A 785 -17.46 63.34 29.64
CA TYR A 785 -18.36 62.77 28.63
C TYR A 785 -18.76 61.31 28.90
N GLY A 786 -18.39 60.75 30.06
CA GLY A 786 -18.85 59.44 30.53
C GLY A 786 -17.94 58.25 30.16
N PHE A 787 -16.78 58.49 29.54
CA PHE A 787 -15.86 57.43 29.11
C PHE A 787 -14.74 57.19 30.12
N LYS A 788 -14.18 55.98 30.12
CA LYS A 788 -12.92 55.71 30.83
C LYS A 788 -11.74 56.19 29.98
N SER A 789 -10.72 56.71 30.66
CA SER A 789 -9.53 57.30 30.04
C SER A 789 -8.28 56.64 30.59
N SER A 790 -7.46 56.05 29.71
CA SER A 790 -6.15 55.49 30.08
C SER A 790 -5.06 56.08 29.17
N PHE A 791 -4.20 56.92 29.74
CA PHE A 791 -3.09 57.57 29.04
C PHE A 791 -1.75 56.96 29.47
N SER A 792 -0.87 56.68 28.51
CA SER A 792 0.50 56.25 28.76
C SER A 792 1.43 56.64 27.61
N THR A 793 2.70 56.87 27.93
CA THR A 793 3.77 57.14 26.96
C THR A 793 4.64 55.92 26.67
N THR A 794 4.31 54.76 27.26
CA THR A 794 5.13 53.55 27.18
C THR A 794 4.33 52.31 26.73
N ARG A 795 3.38 52.50 25.81
CA ARG A 795 2.55 51.40 25.29
C ARG A 795 3.31 50.52 24.30
N TYR A 796 2.89 49.26 24.22
CA TYR A 796 3.30 48.30 23.21
C TYR A 796 2.32 48.28 22.03
N TRP A 797 2.82 48.07 20.81
CA TRP A 797 2.02 47.92 19.60
C TRP A 797 1.02 46.76 19.69
N SER A 798 1.31 45.73 20.50
CA SER A 798 0.39 44.63 20.80
C SER A 798 -0.83 45.08 21.62
N GLU A 799 -0.66 46.02 22.55
CA GLU A 799 -1.78 46.61 23.30
C GLU A 799 -2.69 47.41 22.37
N LEU A 800 -2.12 48.19 21.44
CA LEU A 800 -2.89 48.94 20.44
C LEU A 800 -3.70 48.01 19.53
N LYS A 801 -3.09 46.92 19.05
CA LYS A 801 -3.83 45.91 18.27
C LYS A 801 -4.94 45.26 19.09
N ASN A 802 -4.72 45.05 20.40
CA ASN A 802 -5.74 44.52 21.28
C ASN A 802 -6.94 45.47 21.43
N GLU A 803 -6.70 46.77 21.58
CA GLU A 803 -7.76 47.79 21.60
C GLU A 803 -8.58 47.75 20.30
N LEU A 804 -7.88 47.73 19.14
CA LEU A 804 -8.53 47.70 17.83
C LEU A 804 -9.37 46.43 17.65
N ILE A 805 -8.85 45.24 18.01
CA ILE A 805 -9.59 43.96 17.97
C ILE A 805 -10.87 44.03 18.79
N ASN A 806 -10.86 44.76 19.91
CA ASN A 806 -12.03 44.99 20.74
C ASN A 806 -12.93 46.14 20.23
N ARG A 807 -12.75 46.59 18.99
CA ARG A 807 -13.47 47.71 18.35
C ARG A 807 -13.33 49.04 19.08
N ARG A 808 -12.16 49.28 19.69
CA ARG A 808 -11.83 50.53 20.35
C ARG A 808 -10.75 51.27 19.56
N PRO A 809 -11.09 52.38 18.88
CA PRO A 809 -10.10 53.21 18.19
C PRO A 809 -9.12 53.84 19.18
N VAL A 810 -7.89 54.07 18.73
CA VAL A 810 -6.81 54.53 19.60
C VAL A 810 -6.30 55.90 19.16
N VAL A 811 -6.18 56.85 20.07
CA VAL A 811 -5.53 58.15 19.81
C VAL A 811 -4.05 58.04 20.15
N ILE A 812 -3.16 58.45 19.23
CA ILE A 812 -1.71 58.36 19.41
C ILE A 812 -1.00 59.65 19.02
N GLY A 813 0.20 59.82 19.57
CA GLY A 813 1.10 60.93 19.25
C GLY A 813 2.15 60.49 18.22
N VAL A 814 2.42 61.36 17.26
CA VAL A 814 3.40 61.15 16.19
C VAL A 814 4.25 62.40 15.95
N ASP A 815 5.53 62.21 15.67
CA ASP A 815 6.49 63.27 15.36
C ASP A 815 6.55 63.54 13.84
N THR A 816 5.46 64.09 13.31
CA THR A 816 5.30 64.40 11.87
C THR A 816 5.28 65.90 11.58
N THR A 817 5.27 66.74 12.62
CA THR A 817 5.38 68.21 12.53
C THR A 817 6.35 68.71 13.61
N PRO A 818 6.97 69.90 13.47
CA PRO A 818 7.95 70.40 14.46
C PRO A 818 7.44 70.52 15.90
N SER A 819 6.12 70.61 16.11
CA SER A 819 5.49 70.70 17.43
C SER A 819 4.94 69.35 17.93
N GLY A 820 5.10 68.28 17.17
CA GLY A 820 4.37 67.02 17.35
C GLY A 820 2.92 67.10 16.83
N HIS A 821 2.34 65.94 16.57
CA HIS A 821 1.00 65.80 16.01
C HIS A 821 0.24 64.62 16.61
N ILE A 822 -1.10 64.63 16.54
CA ILE A 822 -1.96 63.62 17.15
C ILE A 822 -2.93 63.07 16.10
N ILE A 823 -2.99 61.75 15.99
CA ILE A 823 -3.79 61.04 14.99
C ILE A 823 -4.63 59.94 15.64
N THR A 824 -5.66 59.46 14.93
CA THR A 824 -6.51 58.35 15.40
C THR A 824 -6.23 57.10 14.59
N VAL A 825 -5.76 56.03 15.25
CA VAL A 825 -5.64 54.70 14.66
C VAL A 825 -6.98 54.00 14.70
N ILE A 826 -7.43 53.57 13.54
CA ILE A 826 -8.76 52.98 13.32
C ILE A 826 -8.67 51.55 12.82
N GLY A 827 -7.47 51.03 12.59
CA GLY A 827 -7.29 49.68 12.07
C GLY A 827 -5.84 49.31 11.82
N TYR A 828 -5.65 48.10 11.32
CA TYR A 828 -4.37 47.60 10.84
C TYR A 828 -4.60 46.58 9.72
N ASN A 829 -3.61 46.42 8.85
CA ASN A 829 -3.56 45.36 7.86
C ASN A 829 -2.10 44.90 7.66
N ASN A 830 -1.86 44.09 6.64
CA ASN A 830 -0.51 43.57 6.36
C ASN A 830 0.50 44.66 5.92
N GLN A 831 0.03 45.86 5.54
CA GLN A 831 0.88 46.97 5.09
C GLN A 831 1.24 47.92 6.25
N GLY A 832 0.38 48.06 7.26
CA GLY A 832 0.62 48.95 8.39
C GLY A 832 -0.64 49.26 9.20
N TYR A 833 -0.67 50.45 9.79
CA TYR A 833 -1.80 50.97 10.57
C TYR A 833 -2.68 51.88 9.71
N ILE A 834 -3.99 51.70 9.83
CA ILE A 834 -4.99 52.54 9.16
C ILE A 834 -5.34 53.66 10.13
N VAL A 835 -5.20 54.91 9.68
CA VAL A 835 -5.36 56.09 10.53
C VAL A 835 -6.29 57.12 9.90
N ASN A 836 -6.95 57.89 10.75
CA ASN A 836 -7.54 59.18 10.42
C ASN A 836 -6.60 60.27 10.96
N ASP A 837 -5.92 60.98 10.07
CA ASP A 837 -5.04 62.10 10.40
C ASP A 837 -5.80 63.43 10.26
N PRO A 838 -6.07 64.16 11.35
CA PRO A 838 -6.91 65.35 11.28
C PRO A 838 -6.28 66.52 10.49
N TRP A 839 -4.99 66.50 10.16
CA TRP A 839 -4.31 67.58 9.42
C TRP A 839 -4.09 67.31 7.92
N GLY A 840 -4.08 66.03 7.52
CA GLY A 840 -3.88 65.59 6.13
C GLY A 840 -2.86 64.46 6.02
N ASP A 841 -2.33 64.20 4.84
CA ASP A 841 -1.40 63.09 4.63
C ASP A 841 0.05 63.47 4.91
N ALA A 842 0.58 62.96 6.03
CA ALA A 842 1.98 63.12 6.44
C ALA A 842 3.00 62.59 5.41
N TYR A 843 2.68 61.57 4.61
CA TYR A 843 3.61 61.07 3.57
C TYR A 843 3.90 62.12 2.49
N THR A 844 2.95 63.04 2.28
CA THR A 844 3.09 64.12 1.29
C THR A 844 3.71 65.39 1.87
N GLY A 845 4.19 65.33 3.13
CA GLY A 845 4.53 66.52 3.89
C GLY A 845 3.32 67.44 4.11
N TYR A 846 2.12 66.87 4.19
CA TYR A 846 0.83 67.57 4.32
C TYR A 846 0.46 68.51 3.16
N SER A 847 1.01 68.27 1.97
CA SER A 847 0.53 68.95 0.76
C SER A 847 -0.85 68.44 0.33
N ASN A 848 -1.18 67.18 0.63
CA ASN A 848 -2.55 66.65 0.58
C ASN A 848 -3.25 66.84 1.93
N THR A 849 -4.39 67.53 1.95
CA THR A 849 -5.14 67.83 3.16
C THR A 849 -6.19 66.79 3.53
N GLU A 850 -6.42 65.77 2.69
CA GLU A 850 -7.34 64.67 3.00
C GLU A 850 -6.62 63.61 3.85
N GLY A 851 -7.04 63.48 5.11
CA GLY A 851 -6.41 62.61 6.10
C GLY A 851 -7.18 61.33 6.43
N ARG A 852 -8.27 61.03 5.72
CA ARG A 852 -9.14 59.88 6.01
C ARG A 852 -8.52 58.55 5.59
N ARG A 853 -8.55 57.57 6.50
CA ARG A 853 -8.20 56.15 6.24
C ARG A 853 -6.86 55.96 5.54
N ILE A 854 -5.85 56.74 5.92
CA ILE A 854 -4.50 56.62 5.38
C ILE A 854 -3.84 55.37 5.98
N ILE A 855 -3.07 54.64 5.17
CA ILE A 855 -2.27 53.52 5.64
C ILE A 855 -0.84 54.00 5.86
N TYR A 856 -0.43 54.09 7.12
CA TYR A 856 0.96 54.33 7.49
C TYR A 856 1.66 53.00 7.77
N SER A 857 2.75 52.75 7.05
CA SER A 857 3.50 51.50 7.18
C SER A 857 4.00 51.30 8.60
N SER A 858 4.10 50.04 9.05
CA SER A 858 4.57 49.73 10.42
C SER A 858 5.95 50.32 10.71
N GLY A 859 6.83 50.37 9.70
CA GLY A 859 8.15 50.97 9.82
C GLY A 859 8.08 52.50 9.99
N TYR A 860 7.22 53.17 9.22
CA TYR A 860 7.00 54.61 9.36
C TYR A 860 6.37 54.95 10.71
N MET A 861 5.36 54.17 11.14
CA MET A 861 4.71 54.34 12.45
C MET A 861 5.68 54.12 13.61
N ASN A 862 6.56 53.12 13.53
CA ASN A 862 7.62 52.90 14.52
C ASN A 862 8.60 54.10 14.56
N GLN A 863 8.94 54.67 13.41
CA GLN A 863 9.81 55.83 13.31
C GLN A 863 9.18 57.08 13.95
N VAL A 864 7.91 57.37 13.66
CA VAL A 864 7.27 58.65 14.08
C VAL A 864 6.55 58.56 15.42
N ALA A 865 6.07 57.39 15.85
CA ALA A 865 5.36 57.21 17.12
C ALA A 865 6.24 56.58 18.21
N GLY A 866 7.40 56.03 17.84
CA GLY A 866 8.35 55.36 18.72
C GLY A 866 8.30 53.82 18.66
N PRO A 867 9.36 53.15 19.17
CA PRO A 867 9.44 51.69 19.26
C PRO A 867 8.49 51.11 20.29
N ASP A 868 8.32 49.78 20.23
CA ASP A 868 7.55 49.01 21.20
C ASP A 868 7.95 49.37 22.64
N GLY A 869 6.97 49.70 23.48
CA GLY A 869 7.19 50.13 24.87
C GLY A 869 7.47 51.63 25.03
N SER A 870 7.43 52.41 23.94
CA SER A 870 7.63 53.87 23.94
C SER A 870 6.53 54.63 23.19
N VAL A 871 5.39 53.99 22.92
CA VAL A 871 4.31 54.61 22.16
C VAL A 871 3.46 55.49 23.07
N TRP A 872 3.31 56.76 22.70
CA TRP A 872 2.35 57.70 23.29
C TRP A 872 0.95 57.37 22.79
N ALA A 873 0.06 56.94 23.70
CA ALA A 873 -1.31 56.62 23.34
C ALA A 873 -2.30 56.93 24.46
N HIS A 874 -3.51 57.30 24.02
CA HIS A 874 -4.66 57.57 24.86
C HIS A 874 -5.78 56.60 24.48
N PHE A 875 -6.09 55.66 25.38
CA PHE A 875 -7.18 54.69 25.20
C PHE A 875 -8.46 55.26 25.81
N ILE A 876 -9.55 55.15 25.05
CA ILE A 876 -10.88 55.67 25.41
C ILE A 876 -11.86 54.50 25.34
N GLU A 877 -12.41 54.13 26.49
CA GLU A 877 -13.32 52.98 26.61
C GLU A 877 -14.74 53.44 26.98
N PRO A 878 -15.79 52.92 26.31
CA PRO A 878 -17.19 53.18 26.64
C PRO A 878 -17.64 52.56 27.98
#